data_AF-A0A5J5NFH9-F1
#
_entry.id   AF-A0A5J5NFH9-F1
#
_cell.length_a   1.000
_cell.length_b   1.000
_cell.length_c   1.000
_cell.angle_alpha   90.00
_cell.angle_beta   90.00
_cell.angle_gamma   90.00
#
_symmetry.space_group_name_H-M   'P 1'
#
loop_
_entity.id
_entity.type
_entity.pdbx_description
1 polymer ?
#
loop_
_entity_poly.entity_id
_entity_poly.type
_entity_poly.pdbx_seq_one_letter_code
_entity_poly.pdbx_strand_id
1 'polypeptide(L)'
;MMMEWKWLWFIRMAVMLLVFEGCRWCTIDACLEHERIALLHLKPFFNSRDELKSWVEVKGSDCCKWERVECNTTTRRLIQLSLNYTQWEFNVEYWYLNASMFLPFEELRSLYLSDNAIAGCIENEGFQWLSRLTKLETLHLSGNSLKNSIFLQMRNLSSLKTLSLGDNQLGGKLLHIQDGTQLRLTNLEELDLSDNLFRNNTISFLQGLSSLKSLDMSWNGLQGSLDTKDGGRKLELTHLEELYLDGNLFNTSVFASLNKLSNLKSLSIRSNQLKGSIDMKDLEAFINLRELYMGGNELKDLVIHQGWCDLRNLEVLDVSGNALEGMLPHCFSNLTSLRKLYISRNHFQIPLSFAPFANLSNLKALLSNENKMVTEPSFYTSIPKFQLEVISLPKCITSQQLSRKVPTFLYYQYDLRYVDLSHNNLRGTLPTWLLENNTKLEELILKGNSFTGPLSLSSALISNVSSIDISENKLQGQIPTGICSTFPHLRRLFLSKNAFEGIIPLCLSGMKDLSFLDLSNNQLYGKVPEELIAKGSLTILRLSNNNLSGNVVPVILSANWVQHLYLDGNNFSGEMTNVDVSTFEFPNSLQEIDLSNNKLHGKLPRWIGNASFLGRLAMSNNSFEGSIPMEFCKLNSLEFLDLSQNNLSGSIPSCFNPPYIEHVHLHGNRLRGPLSLAFYNSSSIVTLDLRGNNLTGSIPKWIYTLSSLSVLLLKDNHFHGKVPIELCKLHSLSIIDLSQNMFSGPIPSCLGNLSLPLKEKESLATGYYLLFIESGESASIAMRKFERDINLYYPTSYLEEVIEFTTKSGFYSYKGDILSYMTGIDLSCNNLTGHIPPELGNLSEIHSLNLSHNKLTGVIPSSLSKLHQIESLDLSYNNLSGEIPNQLVELNFLEVFSVAFNNLSGSIPEPKAQFGTFIENSYQGNPFLCGVILHKSCSKTDSPSTISTVSEDKGEDVVLLTIFVVLYINPHWRRAWFSLVGKCITTCRYSNVGNFLTYHIFKQCV
;
A
#
# COMPACT_ATOMS: atom_id res chain seq x y z
N MET A 1 -27.31 -11.33 96.79
CA MET A 1 -26.58 -12.17 95.81
C MET A 1 -27.00 -11.73 94.41
N MET A 2 -26.40 -10.63 93.94
CA MET A 2 -26.96 -9.75 92.92
C MET A 2 -25.83 -9.35 91.96
N MET A 3 -25.25 -10.34 91.27
CA MET A 3 -24.12 -10.07 90.36
C MET A 3 -23.95 -11.07 89.20
N GLU A 4 -24.99 -11.83 88.80
CA GLU A 4 -24.85 -12.78 87.67
C GLU A 4 -25.76 -12.51 86.46
N TRP A 5 -26.80 -11.68 86.59
CA TRP A 5 -27.73 -11.46 85.47
C TRP A 5 -27.31 -10.36 84.49
N LYS A 6 -26.42 -9.44 84.90
CA LYS A 6 -25.88 -8.40 83.99
C LYS A 6 -24.85 -8.97 83.01
N TRP A 7 -24.07 -9.97 83.41
CA TRP A 7 -23.07 -10.61 82.54
C TRP A 7 -23.68 -11.44 81.42
N LEU A 8 -24.79 -12.15 81.68
CA LEU A 8 -25.49 -12.91 80.63
C LEU A 8 -26.13 -12.01 79.55
N TRP A 9 -26.59 -10.82 79.94
CA TRP A 9 -27.12 -9.82 79.01
C TRP A 9 -26.01 -9.16 78.18
N PHE A 10 -24.86 -8.87 78.81
CA PHE A 10 -23.67 -8.37 78.10
C PHE A 10 -23.07 -9.40 77.14
N ILE A 11 -23.05 -10.69 77.50
CA ILE A 11 -22.57 -11.76 76.61
C ILE A 11 -23.54 -12.00 75.45
N ARG A 12 -24.87 -11.95 75.68
CA ARG A 12 -25.86 -12.03 74.59
C ARG A 12 -25.83 -10.82 73.66
N MET A 13 -25.59 -9.61 74.19
CA MET A 13 -25.37 -8.41 73.38
C MET A 13 -24.03 -8.44 72.64
N ALA A 14 -22.96 -8.93 73.26
CA ALA A 14 -21.65 -9.06 72.63
C ALA A 14 -21.62 -10.15 71.56
N VAL A 15 -22.34 -11.28 71.75
CA VAL A 15 -22.50 -12.32 70.72
C VAL A 15 -23.43 -11.86 69.61
N MET A 16 -24.52 -11.12 69.90
CA MET A 16 -25.30 -10.47 68.84
C MET A 16 -24.51 -9.38 68.13
N LEU A 17 -23.67 -8.58 68.81
CA LEU A 17 -22.80 -7.59 68.18
C LEU A 17 -21.65 -8.24 67.41
N LEU A 18 -21.14 -9.41 67.80
CA LEU A 18 -20.15 -10.17 67.02
C LEU A 18 -20.79 -10.89 65.83
N VAL A 19 -22.07 -11.28 65.92
CA VAL A 19 -22.86 -11.79 64.78
C VAL A 19 -23.30 -10.64 63.87
N PHE A 20 -23.55 -9.44 64.38
CA PHE A 20 -23.86 -8.23 63.60
C PHE A 20 -22.61 -7.52 63.05
N GLU A 21 -21.44 -7.60 63.71
CA GLU A 21 -20.15 -7.14 63.17
C GLU A 21 -19.53 -8.18 62.22
N GLY A 22 -19.75 -9.47 62.48
CA GLY A 22 -19.47 -10.55 61.51
C GLY A 22 -20.37 -10.50 60.26
N CYS A 23 -21.60 -9.96 60.39
CA CYS A 23 -22.49 -9.68 59.25
C CYS A 23 -22.38 -8.27 58.68
N ARG A 24 -21.55 -7.36 59.24
CA ARG A 24 -21.33 -6.00 58.68
C ARG A 24 -20.26 -5.96 57.60
N TRP A 25 -19.62 -7.08 57.27
CA TRP A 25 -18.70 -7.20 56.14
C TRP A 25 -19.13 -8.16 55.03
N CYS A 26 -20.35 -8.70 55.07
CA CYS A 26 -20.96 -9.27 53.87
C CYS A 26 -21.45 -8.12 52.97
N THR A 27 -20.52 -7.45 52.29
CA THR A 27 -20.88 -6.76 51.06
C THR A 27 -21.35 -7.84 50.08
N ILE A 28 -22.64 -7.88 49.83
CA ILE A 28 -23.32 -8.74 48.82
C ILE A 28 -22.98 -8.26 47.38
N ASP A 29 -22.00 -7.36 47.26
CA ASP A 29 -21.64 -6.62 46.05
C ASP A 29 -20.27 -7.00 45.48
N ALA A 30 -19.62 -8.07 45.94
CA ALA A 30 -18.31 -8.49 45.46
C ALA A 30 -18.30 -9.93 44.94
N CYS A 31 -17.50 -10.19 43.90
CA CYS A 31 -17.20 -11.53 43.39
C CYS A 31 -16.59 -12.45 44.47
N LEU A 32 -16.64 -13.76 44.25
CA LEU A 32 -16.08 -14.74 45.20
C LEU A 32 -14.57 -14.56 45.39
N GLU A 33 -14.14 -14.45 46.64
CA GLU A 33 -12.76 -14.10 46.99
C GLU A 33 -11.71 -15.08 46.42
N HIS A 34 -12.03 -16.37 46.30
CA HIS A 34 -11.12 -17.35 45.71
C HIS A 34 -10.99 -17.21 44.19
N GLU A 35 -12.07 -16.87 43.47
CA GLU A 35 -12.01 -16.55 42.03
C GLU A 35 -11.24 -15.25 41.79
N ARG A 36 -11.43 -14.24 42.65
CA ARG A 36 -10.64 -12.99 42.65
C ARG A 36 -9.14 -13.26 42.79
N ILE A 37 -8.76 -14.10 43.75
CA ILE A 37 -7.36 -14.50 43.98
C ILE A 37 -6.84 -15.28 42.77
N ALA A 38 -7.62 -16.19 42.20
CA ALA A 38 -7.23 -16.95 41.01
C ALA A 38 -6.98 -16.04 39.78
N LEU A 39 -7.81 -15.00 39.56
CA LEU A 39 -7.57 -14.00 38.52
C LEU A 39 -6.26 -13.24 38.74
N LEU A 40 -5.98 -12.81 39.97
CA LEU A 40 -4.71 -12.14 40.27
C LEU A 40 -3.49 -13.06 40.07
N HIS A 41 -3.66 -14.37 40.27
CA HIS A 41 -2.63 -15.36 39.93
C HIS A 41 -2.41 -15.53 38.42
N LEU A 42 -3.44 -15.31 37.59
CA LEU A 42 -3.33 -15.31 36.13
C LEU A 42 -2.64 -14.05 35.60
N LYS A 43 -2.83 -12.89 36.25
CA LYS A 43 -2.39 -11.58 35.77
C LYS A 43 -0.93 -11.52 35.27
N PRO A 44 0.08 -12.10 35.96
CA PRO A 44 1.48 -12.05 35.49
C PRO A 44 1.70 -12.74 34.13
N PHE A 45 0.87 -13.70 33.77
CA PHE A 45 0.98 -14.47 32.53
C PHE A 45 0.24 -13.82 31.35
N PHE A 46 -0.52 -12.75 31.57
CA PHE A 46 -1.39 -12.14 30.57
C PHE A 46 -1.40 -10.59 30.69
N ASN A 47 -0.26 -9.94 30.93
CA ASN A 47 -0.23 -8.49 31.13
C ASN A 47 1.03 -7.80 30.57
N SER A 48 1.44 -8.11 29.33
CA SER A 48 2.66 -7.51 28.72
C SER A 48 2.52 -5.99 28.48
N ARG A 49 1.37 -5.54 27.99
CA ARG A 49 1.10 -4.11 27.68
C ARG A 49 0.25 -3.38 28.73
N ASP A 50 0.18 -3.91 29.94
CA ASP A 50 -0.70 -3.40 30.99
C ASP A 50 -2.18 -3.36 30.54
N GLU A 51 -2.63 -4.44 29.86
CA GLU A 51 -4.00 -4.63 29.35
C GLU A 51 -5.00 -4.99 30.46
N LEU A 52 -4.51 -5.47 31.61
CA LEU A 52 -5.31 -5.86 32.77
C LEU A 52 -5.22 -4.80 33.90
N LYS A 53 -5.18 -3.51 33.52
CA LYS A 53 -5.12 -2.36 34.46
C LYS A 53 -6.22 -2.37 35.52
N SER A 54 -7.43 -2.78 35.13
CA SER A 54 -8.58 -2.82 36.04
C SER A 54 -8.48 -3.91 37.13
N TRP A 55 -7.59 -4.88 36.98
CA TRP A 55 -7.41 -5.99 37.92
C TRP A 55 -6.55 -5.56 39.10
N VAL A 56 -7.19 -4.91 40.08
CA VAL A 56 -6.50 -4.28 41.22
C VAL A 56 -6.37 -5.22 42.41
N GLU A 57 -5.22 -5.17 43.07
CA GLU A 57 -4.93 -5.96 44.28
C GLU A 57 -5.49 -5.28 45.55
N VAL A 58 -6.75 -4.84 45.48
CA VAL A 58 -7.47 -4.23 46.62
C VAL A 58 -8.36 -5.29 47.26
N LYS A 59 -8.15 -5.55 48.56
CA LYS A 59 -8.95 -6.52 49.31
C LYS A 59 -10.43 -6.12 49.31
N GLY A 60 -11.31 -7.04 48.91
CA GLY A 60 -12.75 -6.78 48.79
C GLY A 60 -13.17 -6.04 47.51
N SER A 61 -12.26 -5.87 46.54
CA SER A 61 -12.64 -5.39 45.20
C SER A 61 -13.54 -6.40 44.48
N ASP A 62 -14.54 -5.88 43.78
CA ASP A 62 -15.47 -6.68 42.99
C ASP A 62 -14.87 -7.00 41.62
N CYS A 63 -14.34 -8.22 41.44
CA CYS A 63 -13.76 -8.65 40.17
C CYS A 63 -14.78 -8.77 39.03
N CYS A 64 -16.08 -8.80 39.33
CA CYS A 64 -17.12 -8.77 38.30
C CYS A 64 -17.23 -7.39 37.59
N LYS A 65 -16.54 -6.37 38.11
CA LYS A 65 -16.41 -5.05 37.47
C LYS A 65 -15.09 -4.87 36.73
N TRP A 66 -14.20 -5.87 36.77
CA TRP A 66 -12.96 -5.81 36.04
C TRP A 66 -13.22 -5.94 34.55
N GLU A 67 -12.44 -5.23 33.74
CA GLU A 67 -12.51 -5.39 32.30
C GLU A 67 -12.19 -6.84 31.93
N ARG A 68 -12.89 -7.36 30.92
CA ARG A 68 -12.73 -8.71 30.38
C ARG A 68 -13.19 -9.85 31.30
N VAL A 69 -13.88 -9.54 32.40
CA VAL A 69 -14.53 -10.50 33.31
C VAL A 69 -16.04 -10.31 33.27
N GLU A 70 -16.79 -11.40 33.18
CA GLU A 70 -18.25 -11.38 33.31
C GLU A 70 -18.71 -12.45 34.31
N CYS A 71 -19.63 -12.05 35.19
CA CYS A 71 -20.16 -12.90 36.26
C CYS A 71 -21.66 -13.12 36.11
N ASN A 72 -22.13 -14.25 36.62
CA ASN A 72 -23.55 -14.49 36.78
C ASN A 72 -24.16 -13.48 37.78
N THR A 73 -25.26 -12.85 37.40
CA THR A 73 -25.93 -11.82 38.21
C THR A 73 -26.51 -12.35 39.53
N THR A 74 -26.77 -13.66 39.61
CA THR A 74 -27.37 -14.33 40.78
C THR A 74 -26.31 -15.00 41.65
N THR A 75 -25.44 -15.83 41.05
CA THR A 75 -24.45 -16.60 41.81
C THR A 75 -23.16 -15.82 42.09
N ARG A 76 -22.96 -14.68 41.40
CA ARG A 76 -21.74 -13.86 41.44
C ARG A 76 -20.45 -14.62 41.11
N ARG A 77 -20.59 -15.79 40.47
CA ARG A 77 -19.48 -16.59 39.96
C ARG A 77 -19.10 -16.15 38.57
N LEU A 78 -17.82 -16.29 38.24
CA LEU A 78 -17.30 -15.97 36.92
C LEU A 78 -17.86 -16.95 35.87
N ILE A 79 -18.45 -16.40 34.81
CA ILE A 79 -19.04 -17.16 33.70
C ILE A 79 -18.31 -16.94 32.37
N GLN A 80 -17.60 -15.83 32.21
CA GLN A 80 -16.81 -15.57 31.03
C GLN A 80 -15.52 -14.82 31.37
N LEU A 81 -14.43 -15.25 30.75
CA LEU A 81 -13.10 -14.67 30.89
C LEU A 81 -12.46 -14.45 29.52
N SER A 82 -12.07 -13.21 29.22
CA SER A 82 -11.33 -12.86 28.02
C SER A 82 -9.90 -12.42 28.33
N LEU A 83 -8.94 -13.10 27.71
CA LEU A 83 -7.50 -12.82 27.82
C LEU A 83 -6.89 -12.61 26.43
N ASN A 84 -7.70 -12.19 25.45
CA ASN A 84 -7.23 -11.97 24.08
C ASN A 84 -6.23 -10.82 23.98
N TYR A 85 -5.19 -11.00 23.15
CA TYR A 85 -4.18 -9.97 22.86
C TYR A 85 -3.47 -9.44 24.12
N THR A 86 -3.20 -10.29 25.11
CA THR A 86 -2.64 -9.85 26.39
C THR A 86 -1.14 -10.15 26.55
N GLN A 87 -0.57 -10.96 25.64
CA GLN A 87 0.86 -11.26 25.55
C GLN A 87 1.51 -10.86 24.22
N TRP A 88 0.77 -10.33 23.24
CA TRP A 88 1.32 -10.06 21.90
C TRP A 88 2.20 -8.81 21.85
N GLU A 89 3.52 -8.97 21.71
CA GLU A 89 4.47 -7.91 21.30
C GLU A 89 5.29 -8.36 20.08
N PHE A 90 5.74 -7.40 19.26
CA PHE A 90 6.72 -7.69 18.21
C PHE A 90 8.00 -8.21 18.90
N ASN A 91 8.29 -9.51 18.78
CA ASN A 91 9.44 -10.27 19.34
C ASN A 91 9.19 -11.18 20.58
N VAL A 92 7.95 -11.59 20.91
CA VAL A 92 7.73 -12.55 22.02
C VAL A 92 8.02 -14.00 21.59
N GLU A 93 8.77 -14.76 22.40
CA GLU A 93 8.96 -16.21 22.23
C GLU A 93 7.66 -16.97 22.53
N TYR A 94 7.32 -17.96 21.70
CA TYR A 94 6.14 -18.80 21.93
C TYR A 94 6.22 -19.56 23.27
N TRP A 95 5.10 -19.68 23.97
CA TRP A 95 5.06 -20.26 25.33
C TRP A 95 4.01 -21.36 25.49
N TYR A 96 4.08 -22.08 26.62
CA TYR A 96 3.23 -23.22 26.94
C TYR A 96 2.29 -22.89 28.11
N LEU A 97 0.99 -23.05 27.91
CA LEU A 97 -0.06 -22.73 28.87
C LEU A 97 -0.24 -23.82 29.94
N ASN A 98 -0.38 -23.41 31.20
CA ASN A 98 -0.92 -24.25 32.27
C ASN A 98 -2.45 -24.08 32.35
N ALA A 99 -3.20 -25.04 31.79
CA ALA A 99 -4.66 -24.96 31.74
C ALA A 99 -5.32 -25.25 33.11
N SER A 100 -4.59 -25.82 34.08
CA SER A 100 -5.14 -26.09 35.42
C SER A 100 -5.44 -24.82 36.22
N MET A 101 -4.82 -23.69 35.84
CA MET A 101 -5.05 -22.39 36.46
C MET A 101 -6.50 -21.88 36.32
N PHE A 102 -7.28 -22.43 35.38
CA PHE A 102 -8.68 -22.08 35.17
C PHE A 102 -9.67 -22.91 36.01
N LEU A 103 -9.22 -23.96 36.70
CA LEU A 103 -10.08 -24.82 37.53
C LEU A 103 -10.85 -24.12 38.65
N PRO A 104 -10.34 -23.01 39.27
CA PRO A 104 -11.12 -22.27 40.25
C PRO A 104 -12.43 -21.68 39.72
N PHE A 105 -12.56 -21.48 38.40
CA PHE A 105 -13.74 -20.87 37.77
C PHE A 105 -14.78 -21.94 37.39
N GLU A 106 -15.40 -22.55 38.39
CA GLU A 106 -16.31 -23.70 38.20
C GLU A 106 -17.59 -23.39 37.40
N GLU A 107 -18.00 -22.12 37.27
CA GLU A 107 -19.13 -21.69 36.42
C GLU A 107 -18.73 -21.12 35.07
N LEU A 108 -17.45 -21.19 34.71
CA LEU A 108 -16.95 -20.70 33.44
C LEU A 108 -17.65 -21.39 32.27
N ARG A 109 -18.26 -20.57 31.42
CA ARG A 109 -18.93 -20.95 30.17
C ARG A 109 -18.12 -20.58 28.95
N SER A 110 -17.43 -19.43 28.98
CA SER A 110 -16.68 -18.93 27.83
C SER A 110 -15.26 -18.53 28.22
N LEU A 111 -14.28 -19.07 27.51
CA LEU A 111 -12.86 -18.75 27.68
C LEU A 111 -12.24 -18.28 26.36
N TYR A 112 -11.71 -17.06 26.34
CA TYR A 112 -11.06 -16.48 25.17
C TYR A 112 -9.55 -16.29 25.43
N LEU A 113 -8.73 -16.92 24.61
CA LEU A 113 -7.26 -16.97 24.71
C LEU A 113 -6.58 -16.63 23.37
N SER A 114 -7.27 -15.92 22.47
CA SER A 114 -6.76 -15.59 21.14
C SER A 114 -5.56 -14.63 21.19
N ASP A 115 -4.68 -14.71 20.18
CA ASP A 115 -3.56 -13.77 19.99
C ASP A 115 -2.61 -13.67 21.20
N ASN A 116 -2.18 -14.82 21.72
CA ASN A 116 -1.30 -14.88 22.90
C ASN A 116 0.02 -15.61 22.64
N ALA A 117 0.33 -16.02 21.39
CA ALA A 117 1.54 -16.78 21.06
C ALA A 117 1.68 -18.13 21.83
N ILE A 118 0.56 -18.79 22.14
CA ILE A 118 0.53 -20.09 22.81
C ILE A 118 0.93 -21.19 21.81
N ALA A 119 2.04 -21.90 22.04
CA ALA A 119 2.48 -23.03 21.20
C ALA A 119 1.90 -24.38 21.64
N GLY A 120 1.41 -24.47 22.88
CA GLY A 120 0.87 -25.70 23.44
C GLY A 120 0.64 -25.60 24.95
N CYS A 121 0.62 -26.74 25.62
CA CYS A 121 0.50 -26.80 27.08
C CYS A 121 1.68 -27.46 27.76
N ILE A 122 1.90 -27.11 29.03
CA ILE A 122 2.89 -27.75 29.90
C ILE A 122 2.51 -29.24 30.06
N GLU A 123 3.52 -30.11 30.05
CA GLU A 123 3.34 -31.56 30.20
C GLU A 123 2.59 -31.89 31.50
N ASN A 124 1.56 -32.75 31.43
CA ASN A 124 0.63 -33.09 32.53
C ASN A 124 -0.31 -31.96 33.02
N GLU A 125 -0.21 -30.74 32.49
CA GLU A 125 -1.02 -29.57 32.89
C GLU A 125 -1.83 -28.97 31.72
N GLY A 126 -2.07 -29.74 30.66
CA GLY A 126 -2.72 -29.27 29.44
C GLY A 126 -4.25 -29.28 29.41
N PHE A 127 -4.82 -29.09 28.21
CA PHE A 127 -6.26 -28.86 28.01
C PHE A 127 -7.18 -29.96 28.51
N GLN A 128 -6.65 -31.15 28.79
CA GLN A 128 -7.39 -32.21 29.48
C GLN A 128 -8.01 -31.75 30.81
N TRP A 129 -7.40 -30.78 31.50
CA TRP A 129 -7.93 -30.23 32.76
C TRP A 129 -9.20 -29.41 32.57
N LEU A 130 -9.37 -28.76 31.42
CA LEU A 130 -10.60 -28.01 31.12
C LEU A 130 -11.82 -28.93 31.02
N SER A 131 -11.65 -30.25 30.85
CA SER A 131 -12.76 -31.21 30.89
C SER A 131 -13.48 -31.27 32.24
N ARG A 132 -12.84 -30.79 33.31
CA ARG A 132 -13.46 -30.65 34.63
C ARG A 132 -14.42 -29.46 34.71
N LEU A 133 -14.28 -28.48 33.82
CA LEU A 133 -15.19 -27.34 33.69
C LEU A 133 -16.42 -27.77 32.88
N THR A 134 -17.29 -28.54 33.52
CA THR A 134 -18.47 -29.16 32.87
C THR A 134 -19.48 -28.16 32.27
N LYS A 135 -19.36 -26.86 32.61
CA LYS A 135 -20.18 -25.77 32.08
C LYS A 135 -19.52 -25.01 30.92
N LEU A 136 -18.28 -25.36 30.55
CA LEU A 136 -17.54 -24.68 29.49
C LEU A 136 -18.14 -25.02 28.12
N GLU A 137 -18.79 -24.04 27.51
CA GLU A 137 -19.48 -24.15 26.22
C GLU A 137 -18.67 -23.53 25.07
N THR A 138 -17.82 -22.54 25.36
CA THR A 138 -17.10 -21.76 24.34
C THR A 138 -15.61 -21.67 24.67
N LEU A 139 -14.76 -22.01 23.69
CA LEU A 139 -13.30 -21.91 23.79
C LEU A 139 -12.71 -21.29 22.51
N HIS A 140 -12.07 -20.12 22.63
CA HIS A 140 -11.37 -19.46 21.52
C HIS A 140 -9.86 -19.46 21.73
N LEU A 141 -9.15 -19.94 20.71
CA LEU A 141 -7.69 -20.13 20.71
C LEU A 141 -7.04 -19.65 19.41
N SER A 142 -7.73 -18.81 18.62
CA SER A 142 -7.19 -18.34 17.33
C SER A 142 -5.98 -17.41 17.47
N GLY A 143 -5.15 -17.31 16.44
CA GLY A 143 -3.97 -16.43 16.48
C GLY A 143 -2.88 -16.93 17.43
N ASN A 144 -2.65 -18.25 17.44
CA ASN A 144 -1.67 -18.89 18.31
C ASN A 144 -0.75 -19.80 17.47
N SER A 145 0.10 -20.61 18.10
CA SER A 145 1.08 -21.49 17.42
C SER A 145 0.81 -22.97 17.70
N LEU A 146 -0.47 -23.33 17.82
CA LEU A 146 -0.90 -24.69 18.19
C LEU A 146 -0.66 -25.68 17.05
N LYS A 147 -0.25 -26.89 17.42
CA LYS A 147 0.00 -28.03 16.51
C LYS A 147 -0.96 -29.19 16.79
N ASN A 148 -1.02 -30.17 15.87
CA ASN A 148 -1.95 -31.31 15.90
C ASN A 148 -2.02 -32.10 17.22
N SER A 149 -0.98 -32.06 18.05
CA SER A 149 -0.98 -32.68 19.39
C SER A 149 -2.10 -32.19 20.29
N ILE A 150 -2.67 -31.01 20.01
CA ILE A 150 -3.72 -30.39 20.80
C ILE A 150 -5.05 -31.18 20.79
N PHE A 151 -5.37 -31.86 19.68
CA PHE A 151 -6.62 -32.61 19.54
C PHE A 151 -6.73 -33.77 20.55
N LEU A 152 -5.61 -34.42 20.87
CA LEU A 152 -5.58 -35.47 21.90
C LEU A 152 -5.91 -34.93 23.29
N GLN A 153 -5.51 -33.69 23.58
CA GLN A 153 -5.75 -33.06 24.88
C GLN A 153 -7.21 -32.57 25.02
N MET A 154 -7.84 -32.19 23.91
CA MET A 154 -9.20 -31.65 23.88
C MET A 154 -10.30 -32.70 23.66
N ARG A 155 -9.95 -33.96 23.38
CA ARG A 155 -10.91 -35.01 23.00
C ARG A 155 -12.08 -35.23 23.97
N ASN A 156 -11.92 -34.86 25.25
CA ASN A 156 -12.90 -35.07 26.32
C ASN A 156 -13.66 -33.80 26.74
N LEU A 157 -13.54 -32.69 26.02
CA LEU A 157 -14.23 -31.43 26.32
C LEU A 157 -15.71 -31.46 25.88
N SER A 158 -16.45 -32.48 26.35
CA SER A 158 -17.79 -32.82 25.86
C SER A 158 -18.87 -31.74 26.06
N SER A 159 -18.64 -30.74 26.90
CA SER A 159 -19.56 -29.62 27.12
C SER A 159 -19.47 -28.53 26.03
N LEU A 160 -18.41 -28.53 25.22
CA LEU A 160 -18.18 -27.50 24.20
C LEU A 160 -19.25 -27.53 23.11
N LYS A 161 -19.72 -26.33 22.77
CA LYS A 161 -20.58 -26.00 21.63
C LYS A 161 -19.84 -25.16 20.58
N THR A 162 -18.95 -24.27 21.00
CA THR A 162 -18.15 -23.43 20.09
C THR A 162 -16.66 -23.64 20.36
N LEU A 163 -15.91 -23.95 19.30
CA LEU A 163 -14.46 -24.11 19.35
C LEU A 163 -13.83 -23.35 18.17
N SER A 164 -12.95 -22.40 18.48
CA SER A 164 -12.25 -21.61 17.47
C SER A 164 -10.74 -21.81 17.60
N LEU A 165 -10.14 -22.30 16.52
CA LEU A 165 -8.74 -22.72 16.38
C LEU A 165 -8.10 -22.09 15.12
N GLY A 166 -8.69 -21.02 14.59
CA GLY A 166 -8.21 -20.35 13.38
C GLY A 166 -6.81 -19.74 13.57
N ASP A 167 -6.08 -19.45 12.49
CA ASP A 167 -4.73 -18.84 12.53
C ASP A 167 -3.79 -19.58 13.52
N ASN A 168 -3.47 -20.82 13.17
CA ASN A 168 -2.60 -21.72 13.94
C ASN A 168 -1.77 -22.62 12.98
N GLN A 169 -1.05 -23.61 13.52
CA GLN A 169 -0.22 -24.54 12.74
C GLN A 169 -0.83 -25.95 12.68
N LEU A 170 -2.16 -26.06 12.63
CA LEU A 170 -2.89 -27.33 12.58
C LEU A 170 -2.96 -27.85 11.13
N GLY A 171 -2.69 -29.13 10.90
CA GLY A 171 -2.71 -29.75 9.57
C GLY A 171 -1.42 -30.48 9.17
N GLY A 172 -1.20 -30.70 7.87
CA GLY A 172 -0.03 -31.43 7.32
C GLY A 172 -0.11 -32.97 7.37
N LYS A 173 1.02 -33.68 7.14
CA LYS A 173 1.07 -35.16 7.31
C LYS A 173 0.87 -35.48 8.79
N LEU A 174 -0.32 -35.94 9.16
CA LEU A 174 -0.57 -36.64 10.42
C LEU A 174 0.27 -37.93 10.45
N LEU A 175 1.53 -37.82 10.88
CA LEU A 175 2.33 -38.98 11.25
C LEU A 175 1.63 -39.62 12.45
N HIS A 176 1.08 -40.82 12.23
CA HIS A 176 0.26 -41.62 13.17
C HIS A 176 -1.25 -41.33 13.18
N ILE A 177 -1.92 -41.63 12.06
CA ILE A 177 -3.30 -42.16 12.11
C ILE A 177 -3.18 -43.69 12.29
N GLN A 178 -2.91 -44.13 13.52
CA GLN A 178 -3.28 -45.48 13.97
C GLN A 178 -3.87 -45.30 15.36
N ASP A 179 -5.21 -45.32 15.40
CA ASP A 179 -6.12 -45.44 16.54
C ASP A 179 -5.99 -44.40 17.68
N GLY A 180 -6.66 -43.25 17.55
CA GLY A 180 -7.06 -42.46 18.75
C GLY A 180 -7.18 -40.93 18.67
N THR A 181 -6.94 -40.28 17.53
CA THR A 181 -6.92 -38.81 17.38
C THR A 181 -8.26 -38.17 16.99
N GLN A 182 -9.36 -38.93 16.98
CA GLN A 182 -10.68 -38.43 16.61
C GLN A 182 -11.26 -37.53 17.72
N LEU A 183 -11.69 -36.31 17.37
CA LEU A 183 -12.42 -35.45 18.30
C LEU A 183 -13.75 -36.11 18.65
N ARG A 184 -14.06 -36.23 19.95
CA ARG A 184 -15.34 -36.79 20.44
C ARG A 184 -16.28 -35.71 20.97
N LEU A 185 -16.23 -34.53 20.36
CA LEU A 185 -17.01 -33.36 20.75
C LEU A 185 -18.40 -33.41 20.11
N THR A 186 -19.22 -34.36 20.53
CA THR A 186 -20.53 -34.62 19.89
C THR A 186 -21.54 -33.49 20.06
N ASN A 187 -21.34 -32.60 21.03
CA ASN A 187 -22.19 -31.42 21.28
C ASN A 187 -21.70 -30.16 20.55
N LEU A 188 -20.59 -30.25 19.82
CA LEU A 188 -20.03 -29.11 19.11
C LEU A 188 -20.96 -28.68 17.98
N GLU A 189 -21.35 -27.41 18.00
CA GLU A 189 -22.24 -26.76 17.04
C GLU A 189 -21.46 -25.86 16.07
N GLU A 190 -20.37 -25.24 16.53
CA GLU A 190 -19.55 -24.31 15.75
C GLU A 190 -18.08 -24.68 15.87
N LEU A 191 -17.40 -24.80 14.72
CA LEU A 191 -15.99 -25.11 14.63
C LEU A 191 -15.30 -24.22 13.61
N ASP A 192 -14.33 -23.43 14.08
CA ASP A 192 -13.47 -22.61 13.23
C ASP A 192 -12.05 -23.20 13.19
N LEU A 193 -11.63 -23.56 11.98
CA LEU A 193 -10.32 -24.12 11.61
C LEU A 193 -9.68 -23.31 10.48
N SER A 194 -10.10 -22.05 10.31
CA SER A 194 -9.60 -21.15 9.27
C SER A 194 -8.10 -20.87 9.42
N ASP A 195 -7.43 -20.46 8.35
CA ASP A 195 -6.00 -20.06 8.37
C ASP A 195 -5.08 -21.07 9.07
N ASN A 196 -5.04 -22.28 8.49
CA ASN A 196 -4.29 -23.41 9.02
C ASN A 196 -3.66 -24.20 7.84
N LEU A 197 -3.12 -25.38 8.11
CA LEU A 197 -2.37 -26.21 7.15
C LEU A 197 -3.14 -27.48 6.72
N PHE A 198 -4.48 -27.48 6.79
CA PHE A 198 -5.31 -28.64 6.46
C PHE A 198 -5.28 -28.97 4.96
N ARG A 199 -5.32 -30.27 4.65
CA ARG A 199 -5.49 -30.86 3.30
C ARG A 199 -6.59 -31.92 3.34
N ASN A 200 -7.22 -32.28 2.21
CA ASN A 200 -8.38 -33.19 2.22
C ASN A 200 -8.16 -34.49 3.02
N ASN A 201 -7.05 -35.18 2.83
CA ASN A 201 -6.76 -36.43 3.51
C ASN A 201 -6.54 -36.30 5.03
N THR A 202 -6.56 -35.08 5.56
CA THR A 202 -6.32 -34.78 6.98
C THR A 202 -7.58 -34.40 7.74
N ILE A 203 -8.71 -34.15 7.06
CA ILE A 203 -9.96 -33.69 7.70
C ILE A 203 -10.88 -34.82 8.19
N SER A 204 -10.45 -36.07 8.12
CA SER A 204 -11.26 -37.22 8.60
C SER A 204 -11.55 -37.16 10.10
N PHE A 205 -10.78 -36.42 10.89
CA PHE A 205 -11.02 -36.23 12.32
C PHE A 205 -12.34 -35.52 12.65
N LEU A 206 -12.94 -34.83 11.67
CA LEU A 206 -14.29 -34.23 11.78
C LEU A 206 -15.39 -35.29 11.85
N GLN A 207 -15.09 -36.54 11.50
CA GLN A 207 -16.05 -37.63 11.60
C GLN A 207 -16.47 -37.84 13.05
N GLY A 208 -17.78 -37.76 13.32
CA GLY A 208 -18.36 -37.92 14.66
C GLY A 208 -18.86 -36.61 15.30
N LEU A 209 -18.60 -35.45 14.67
CA LEU A 209 -19.15 -34.16 15.10
C LEU A 209 -20.60 -33.99 14.60
N SER A 210 -21.51 -34.83 15.11
CA SER A 210 -22.87 -34.95 14.57
C SER A 210 -23.76 -33.74 14.78
N SER A 211 -23.45 -32.86 15.73
CA SER A 211 -24.24 -31.66 16.05
C SER A 211 -23.76 -30.39 15.35
N LEU A 212 -22.72 -30.51 14.51
CA LEU A 212 -22.08 -29.36 13.88
C LEU A 212 -23.03 -28.66 12.92
N LYS A 213 -23.23 -27.35 13.14
CA LYS A 213 -24.07 -26.44 12.36
C LYS A 213 -23.23 -25.46 11.56
N SER A 214 -22.11 -24.97 12.09
CA SER A 214 -21.21 -24.04 11.40
C SER A 214 -19.79 -24.60 11.37
N LEU A 215 -19.17 -24.56 10.20
CA LEU A 215 -17.80 -25.01 9.97
C LEU A 215 -17.05 -24.00 9.11
N ASP A 216 -16.00 -23.41 9.66
CA ASP A 216 -15.04 -22.59 8.91
C ASP A 216 -13.74 -23.35 8.66
N MET A 217 -13.41 -23.54 7.39
CA MET A 217 -12.19 -24.19 6.90
C MET A 217 -11.47 -23.30 5.87
N SER A 218 -11.71 -21.98 5.95
CA SER A 218 -11.14 -21.00 5.02
C SER A 218 -9.61 -20.90 5.15
N TRP A 219 -8.92 -20.39 4.12
CA TRP A 219 -7.48 -20.17 4.10
C TRP A 219 -6.66 -21.41 4.50
N ASN A 220 -6.92 -22.53 3.83
CA ASN A 220 -6.23 -23.80 4.04
C ASN A 220 -5.70 -24.34 2.69
N GLY A 221 -5.17 -25.58 2.69
CA GLY A 221 -4.69 -26.27 1.49
C GLY A 221 -5.66 -27.32 0.93
N LEU A 222 -6.97 -27.14 1.09
CA LEU A 222 -7.98 -28.10 0.60
C LEU A 222 -8.17 -27.96 -0.92
N GLN A 223 -8.41 -29.06 -1.63
CA GLN A 223 -8.57 -29.08 -3.09
C GLN A 223 -9.62 -30.11 -3.54
N GLY A 224 -10.07 -30.17 -4.80
CA GLY A 224 -10.92 -31.29 -5.26
C GLY A 224 -12.24 -31.48 -4.48
N SER A 225 -12.45 -32.65 -3.85
CA SER A 225 -13.69 -32.98 -3.11
C SER A 225 -13.44 -33.17 -1.60
N LEU A 226 -14.40 -32.72 -0.78
CA LEU A 226 -14.40 -32.91 0.68
C LEU A 226 -14.73 -34.35 1.13
N ASP A 227 -15.07 -35.24 0.19
CA ASP A 227 -15.46 -36.62 0.47
C ASP A 227 -14.25 -37.50 0.83
N THR A 228 -13.88 -37.54 2.11
CA THR A 228 -12.83 -38.45 2.59
C THR A 228 -13.41 -39.72 3.21
N LYS A 229 -12.71 -40.85 3.00
CA LYS A 229 -13.04 -42.16 3.59
C LYS A 229 -12.05 -42.44 4.71
N ASP A 230 -12.57 -42.70 5.91
CA ASP A 230 -11.81 -43.35 6.98
C ASP A 230 -12.47 -44.70 7.30
N GLY A 231 -11.69 -45.78 7.28
CA GLY A 231 -12.17 -47.14 7.55
C GLY A 231 -13.37 -47.62 6.69
N GLY A 232 -13.61 -47.00 5.53
CA GLY A 232 -14.75 -47.32 4.64
C GLY A 232 -16.06 -46.56 4.90
N ARG A 233 -16.11 -45.68 5.91
CA ARG A 233 -17.25 -44.79 6.19
C ARG A 233 -16.96 -43.37 5.67
N LYS A 234 -17.98 -42.73 5.10
CA LYS A 234 -17.91 -41.38 4.53
C LYS A 234 -18.16 -40.32 5.62
N LEU A 235 -17.56 -39.14 5.50
CA LEU A 235 -17.87 -37.99 6.34
C LEU A 235 -19.36 -37.58 6.15
N GLU A 236 -20.13 -37.53 7.24
CA GLU A 236 -21.56 -37.17 7.24
C GLU A 236 -21.80 -35.98 8.18
N LEU A 237 -21.94 -34.77 7.61
CA LEU A 237 -22.22 -33.52 8.33
C LEU A 237 -23.67 -33.08 8.07
N THR A 238 -24.63 -33.93 8.43
CA THR A 238 -26.03 -33.75 7.99
C THR A 238 -26.76 -32.57 8.63
N HIS A 239 -26.26 -32.01 9.75
CA HIS A 239 -26.87 -30.86 10.42
C HIS A 239 -26.21 -29.52 10.06
N LEU A 240 -25.24 -29.53 9.14
CA LEU A 240 -24.49 -28.33 8.77
C LEU A 240 -25.40 -27.32 8.05
N GLU A 241 -25.43 -26.11 8.57
CA GLU A 241 -26.19 -24.97 8.06
C GLU A 241 -25.27 -23.90 7.46
N GLU A 242 -24.04 -23.78 7.94
CA GLU A 242 -23.06 -22.79 7.48
C GLU A 242 -21.71 -23.46 7.17
N LEU A 243 -21.14 -23.13 6.02
CA LEU A 243 -19.88 -23.68 5.56
C LEU A 243 -19.04 -22.61 4.87
N TYR A 244 -17.85 -22.36 5.41
CA TYR A 244 -16.88 -21.40 4.86
C TYR A 244 -15.63 -22.16 4.37
N LEU A 245 -15.30 -21.97 3.09
CA LEU A 245 -14.25 -22.66 2.35
C LEU A 245 -13.36 -21.67 1.59
N ASP A 246 -13.34 -20.40 2.01
CA ASP A 246 -12.65 -19.33 1.28
C ASP A 246 -11.15 -19.60 1.19
N GLY A 247 -10.44 -19.05 0.20
CA GLY A 247 -8.97 -19.10 0.17
C GLY A 247 -8.36 -20.51 0.10
N ASN A 248 -9.03 -21.46 -0.55
CA ASN A 248 -8.56 -22.84 -0.76
C ASN A 248 -8.26 -23.09 -2.25
N LEU A 249 -8.08 -24.36 -2.65
CA LEU A 249 -7.75 -24.80 -4.01
C LEU A 249 -8.90 -25.62 -4.64
N PHE A 250 -10.15 -25.36 -4.27
CA PHE A 250 -11.30 -26.06 -4.83
C PHE A 250 -11.56 -25.67 -6.29
N ASN A 251 -11.95 -26.65 -7.10
CA ASN A 251 -12.48 -26.45 -8.45
C ASN A 251 -13.98 -26.78 -8.48
N THR A 252 -14.64 -26.61 -9.62
CA THR A 252 -16.11 -26.78 -9.74
C THR A 252 -16.62 -28.19 -9.40
N SER A 253 -15.76 -29.21 -9.35
CA SER A 253 -16.18 -30.56 -8.93
C SER A 253 -16.57 -30.66 -7.45
N VAL A 254 -16.21 -29.66 -6.62
CA VAL A 254 -16.55 -29.63 -5.20
C VAL A 254 -18.07 -29.64 -4.96
N PHE A 255 -18.85 -29.02 -5.84
CA PHE A 255 -20.31 -28.92 -5.72
C PHE A 255 -20.99 -30.31 -5.76
N ALA A 256 -20.43 -31.26 -6.52
CA ALA A 256 -20.92 -32.64 -6.56
C ALA A 256 -20.75 -33.39 -5.22
N SER A 257 -19.83 -32.95 -4.35
CA SER A 257 -19.73 -33.46 -2.98
C SER A 257 -20.57 -32.67 -1.98
N LEU A 258 -20.71 -31.36 -2.19
CA LEU A 258 -21.50 -30.49 -1.31
C LEU A 258 -23.01 -30.70 -1.48
N ASN A 259 -23.49 -31.23 -2.61
CA ASN A 259 -24.90 -31.51 -2.88
C ASN A 259 -25.58 -32.45 -1.84
N LYS A 260 -24.79 -33.10 -0.98
CA LYS A 260 -25.29 -33.94 0.12
C LYS A 260 -25.64 -33.16 1.39
N LEU A 261 -25.23 -31.89 1.47
CA LEU A 261 -25.46 -31.00 2.61
C LEU A 261 -26.75 -30.20 2.41
N SER A 262 -27.90 -30.89 2.37
CA SER A 262 -29.20 -30.28 2.01
C SER A 262 -29.74 -29.26 3.02
N ASN A 263 -29.16 -29.18 4.22
CA ASN A 263 -29.55 -28.24 5.28
C ASN A 263 -28.77 -26.92 5.22
N LEU A 264 -27.85 -26.79 4.26
CA LEU A 264 -27.01 -25.61 4.14
C LEU A 264 -27.83 -24.36 3.82
N LYS A 265 -27.63 -23.32 4.63
CA LYS A 265 -28.23 -21.98 4.53
C LYS A 265 -27.20 -20.94 4.08
N SER A 266 -25.94 -21.09 4.46
CA SER A 266 -24.83 -20.21 4.06
C SER A 266 -23.67 -21.01 3.50
N LEU A 267 -23.18 -20.63 2.33
CA LEU A 267 -22.00 -21.20 1.70
C LEU A 267 -21.06 -20.08 1.23
N SER A 268 -19.83 -20.09 1.72
CA SER A 268 -18.75 -19.26 1.21
C SER A 268 -17.64 -20.13 0.61
N ILE A 269 -17.26 -19.84 -0.63
CA ILE A 269 -16.19 -20.50 -1.38
C ILE A 269 -15.43 -19.50 -2.26
N ARG A 270 -15.15 -18.34 -1.66
CA ARG A 270 -14.42 -17.25 -2.30
C ARG A 270 -12.95 -17.59 -2.51
N SER A 271 -12.27 -16.87 -3.39
CA SER A 271 -10.81 -16.95 -3.54
C SER A 271 -10.31 -18.40 -3.73
N ASN A 272 -10.97 -19.15 -4.61
CA ASN A 272 -10.67 -20.55 -4.93
C ASN A 272 -10.30 -20.68 -6.43
N GLN A 273 -10.23 -21.91 -6.95
CA GLN A 273 -9.93 -22.21 -8.35
C GLN A 273 -11.16 -22.65 -9.14
N LEU A 274 -12.34 -22.08 -8.84
CA LEU A 274 -13.57 -22.40 -9.56
C LEU A 274 -13.48 -21.83 -10.99
N LYS A 275 -13.23 -22.69 -11.99
CA LYS A 275 -13.05 -22.32 -13.41
C LYS A 275 -14.23 -22.79 -14.26
N GLY A 276 -14.49 -22.07 -15.34
CA GLY A 276 -15.45 -22.48 -16.37
C GLY A 276 -16.89 -22.15 -15.98
N SER A 277 -17.80 -23.11 -16.15
CA SER A 277 -19.22 -23.01 -15.79
C SER A 277 -19.56 -23.92 -14.61
N ILE A 278 -20.58 -23.55 -13.84
CA ILE A 278 -21.15 -24.42 -12.80
C ILE A 278 -22.32 -25.20 -13.40
N ASP A 279 -22.33 -26.54 -13.26
CA ASP A 279 -23.49 -27.36 -13.63
C ASP A 279 -24.61 -27.13 -12.61
N MET A 280 -25.77 -26.68 -13.09
CA MET A 280 -26.90 -26.28 -12.26
C MET A 280 -27.60 -27.48 -11.58
N LYS A 281 -27.43 -28.72 -12.07
CA LYS A 281 -27.99 -29.90 -11.38
C LYS A 281 -27.39 -30.12 -10.00
N ASP A 282 -26.14 -29.71 -9.81
CA ASP A 282 -25.49 -29.79 -8.49
C ASP A 282 -25.95 -28.68 -7.55
N LEU A 283 -26.52 -27.58 -8.09
CA LEU A 283 -27.05 -26.46 -7.30
C LEU A 283 -28.51 -26.66 -6.85
N GLU A 284 -29.30 -27.53 -7.49
CA GLU A 284 -30.67 -27.88 -7.06
C GLU A 284 -30.72 -28.37 -5.60
N ALA A 285 -29.63 -28.95 -5.10
CA ALA A 285 -29.49 -29.38 -3.71
C ALA A 285 -29.45 -28.23 -2.68
N PHE A 286 -29.17 -27.00 -3.11
CA PHE A 286 -29.07 -25.82 -2.26
C PHE A 286 -30.33 -24.94 -2.27
N ILE A 287 -31.50 -25.49 -2.53
CA ILE A 287 -32.77 -24.73 -2.54
C ILE A 287 -33.08 -24.01 -1.21
N ASN A 288 -32.47 -24.46 -0.10
CA ASN A 288 -32.58 -23.86 1.23
C ASN A 288 -31.57 -22.74 1.48
N LEU A 289 -30.64 -22.50 0.55
CA LEU A 289 -29.58 -21.53 0.70
C LEU A 289 -30.14 -20.11 0.71
N ARG A 290 -29.66 -19.34 1.67
CA ARG A 290 -29.95 -17.92 1.86
C ARG A 290 -28.75 -17.06 1.48
N GLU A 291 -27.54 -17.58 1.63
CA GLU A 291 -26.32 -16.82 1.38
C GLU A 291 -25.35 -17.64 0.57
N LEU A 292 -24.90 -17.06 -0.55
CA LEU A 292 -23.94 -17.68 -1.44
C LEU A 292 -22.85 -16.69 -1.79
N TYR A 293 -21.61 -17.04 -1.43
CA TYR A 293 -20.43 -16.25 -1.70
C TYR A 293 -19.42 -17.05 -2.53
N MET A 294 -19.18 -16.61 -3.76
CA MET A 294 -18.30 -17.26 -4.75
C MET A 294 -17.34 -16.26 -5.40
N GLY A 295 -17.12 -15.10 -4.78
CA GLY A 295 -16.25 -14.06 -5.33
C GLY A 295 -14.76 -14.45 -5.40
N GLY A 296 -13.97 -13.81 -6.27
CA GLY A 296 -12.53 -14.06 -6.39
C GLY A 296 -12.19 -15.41 -7.04
N ASN A 297 -12.97 -15.85 -8.02
CA ASN A 297 -12.78 -17.12 -8.74
C ASN A 297 -12.58 -16.88 -10.24
N GLU A 298 -12.59 -17.93 -11.08
CA GLU A 298 -12.38 -17.87 -12.53
C GLU A 298 -13.60 -18.36 -13.34
N LEU A 299 -14.81 -18.12 -12.82
CA LEU A 299 -16.05 -18.51 -13.49
C LEU A 299 -16.27 -17.64 -14.75
N LYS A 300 -16.59 -18.26 -15.88
CA LYS A 300 -16.72 -17.59 -17.19
C LYS A 300 -18.15 -17.46 -17.69
N ASP A 301 -18.99 -18.45 -17.41
CA ASP A 301 -20.35 -18.50 -17.94
C ASP A 301 -21.34 -18.93 -16.86
N LEU A 302 -22.52 -18.33 -16.91
CA LEU A 302 -23.71 -18.75 -16.21
C LEU A 302 -24.53 -19.56 -17.21
N VAL A 303 -24.40 -20.88 -17.22
CA VAL A 303 -25.18 -21.72 -18.14
C VAL A 303 -26.68 -21.45 -17.91
N ILE A 304 -27.31 -20.88 -18.94
CA ILE A 304 -28.57 -20.10 -18.93
C ILE A 304 -29.83 -20.96 -18.68
N HIS A 305 -29.68 -22.24 -18.36
CA HIS A 305 -30.81 -23.09 -17.98
C HIS A 305 -31.06 -23.02 -16.45
N GLN A 306 -31.72 -21.94 -16.05
CA GLN A 306 -32.58 -21.76 -14.85
C GLN A 306 -32.03 -21.95 -13.42
N GLY A 307 -30.87 -22.54 -13.15
CA GLY A 307 -30.55 -22.96 -11.78
C GLY A 307 -30.42 -21.88 -10.69
N TRP A 308 -29.93 -20.66 -10.96
CA TRP A 308 -29.96 -19.58 -9.95
C TRP A 308 -31.39 -19.06 -9.73
N CYS A 309 -32.25 -19.17 -10.74
CA CYS A 309 -33.66 -18.77 -10.66
C CYS A 309 -34.44 -19.65 -9.66
N ASP A 310 -33.91 -20.83 -9.33
CA ASP A 310 -34.51 -21.78 -8.39
C ASP A 310 -34.13 -21.49 -6.93
N LEU A 311 -33.08 -20.69 -6.68
CA LEU A 311 -32.65 -20.25 -5.35
C LEU A 311 -33.53 -19.11 -4.79
N ARG A 312 -34.85 -19.34 -4.72
CA ARG A 312 -35.84 -18.29 -4.36
C ARG A 312 -35.71 -17.75 -2.94
N ASN A 313 -35.03 -18.50 -2.06
CA ASN A 313 -34.78 -18.13 -0.67
C ASN A 313 -33.51 -17.29 -0.49
N LEU A 314 -32.76 -17.04 -1.58
CA LEU A 314 -31.47 -16.35 -1.51
C LEU A 314 -31.66 -14.89 -1.09
N GLU A 315 -31.02 -14.52 0.02
CA GLU A 315 -30.95 -13.19 0.60
C GLU A 315 -29.66 -12.46 0.22
N VAL A 316 -28.56 -13.18 0.05
CA VAL A 316 -27.25 -12.62 -0.31
C VAL A 316 -26.60 -13.43 -1.42
N LEU A 317 -26.14 -12.72 -2.46
CA LEU A 317 -25.40 -13.30 -3.57
C LEU A 317 -24.16 -12.48 -3.87
N ASP A 318 -23.01 -13.11 -3.79
CA ASP A 318 -21.72 -12.54 -4.15
C ASP A 318 -20.99 -13.41 -5.17
N VAL A 319 -20.79 -12.85 -6.35
CA VAL A 319 -20.01 -13.45 -7.43
C VAL A 319 -18.95 -12.49 -7.96
N SER A 320 -18.55 -11.53 -7.13
CA SER A 320 -17.61 -10.49 -7.50
C SER A 320 -16.22 -11.04 -7.87
N GLY A 321 -15.45 -10.37 -8.74
CA GLY A 321 -14.10 -10.81 -9.09
C GLY A 321 -14.07 -12.18 -9.78
N ASN A 322 -14.92 -12.37 -10.78
CA ASN A 322 -14.93 -13.52 -11.69
C ASN A 322 -14.79 -13.03 -13.14
N ALA A 323 -15.01 -13.90 -14.13
CA ALA A 323 -15.03 -13.57 -15.55
C ALA A 323 -16.45 -13.74 -16.15
N LEU A 324 -17.50 -13.57 -15.35
CA LEU A 324 -18.89 -13.79 -15.77
C LEU A 324 -19.31 -12.71 -16.78
N GLU A 325 -19.83 -13.13 -17.94
CA GLU A 325 -20.25 -12.24 -19.02
C GLU A 325 -21.74 -12.35 -19.36
N GLY A 326 -22.22 -11.44 -20.22
CA GLY A 326 -23.60 -11.43 -20.70
C GLY A 326 -24.54 -10.53 -19.91
N MET A 327 -25.81 -10.51 -20.31
CA MET A 327 -26.86 -9.78 -19.58
C MET A 327 -27.31 -10.57 -18.35
N LEU A 328 -27.67 -9.87 -17.28
CA LEU A 328 -28.27 -10.53 -16.11
C LEU A 328 -29.59 -11.22 -16.50
N PRO A 329 -29.80 -12.49 -16.08
CA PRO A 329 -31.00 -13.24 -16.45
C PRO A 329 -32.29 -12.54 -16.01
N HIS A 330 -33.31 -12.49 -16.88
CA HIS A 330 -34.60 -11.87 -16.54
C HIS A 330 -35.26 -12.49 -15.29
N CYS A 331 -34.97 -13.75 -14.95
CA CYS A 331 -35.50 -14.39 -13.76
C CYS A 331 -34.98 -13.78 -12.44
N PHE A 332 -33.91 -12.98 -12.46
CA PHE A 332 -33.42 -12.29 -11.25
C PHE A 332 -34.49 -11.42 -10.62
N SER A 333 -35.44 -10.89 -11.41
CA SER A 333 -36.58 -10.14 -10.90
C SER A 333 -37.49 -10.96 -9.98
N ASN A 334 -37.36 -12.29 -9.99
CA ASN A 334 -38.16 -13.22 -9.19
C ASN A 334 -37.47 -13.64 -7.88
N LEU A 335 -36.22 -13.26 -7.65
CA LEU A 335 -35.49 -13.52 -6.40
C LEU A 335 -35.90 -12.52 -5.32
N THR A 336 -37.19 -12.49 -4.98
CA THR A 336 -37.78 -11.45 -4.12
C THR A 336 -37.22 -11.40 -2.70
N SER A 337 -36.56 -12.47 -2.25
CA SER A 337 -35.88 -12.54 -0.95
C SER A 337 -34.54 -11.80 -0.93
N LEU A 338 -33.98 -11.47 -2.11
CA LEU A 338 -32.64 -10.92 -2.24
C LEU A 338 -32.54 -9.52 -1.60
N ARG A 339 -31.60 -9.39 -0.68
CA ARG A 339 -31.28 -8.17 0.08
C ARG A 339 -29.94 -7.57 -0.33
N LYS A 340 -28.96 -8.38 -0.69
CA LYS A 340 -27.61 -7.94 -1.04
C LYS A 340 -27.14 -8.64 -2.32
N LEU A 341 -26.64 -7.85 -3.27
CA LEU A 341 -26.12 -8.35 -4.53
C LEU A 341 -24.74 -7.74 -4.83
N TYR A 342 -23.72 -8.60 -4.89
CA TYR A 342 -22.33 -8.22 -5.17
C TYR A 342 -21.87 -8.91 -6.47
N ILE A 343 -21.75 -8.11 -7.53
CA ILE A 343 -21.39 -8.57 -8.87
C ILE A 343 -20.18 -7.83 -9.44
N SER A 344 -19.53 -7.00 -8.62
CA SER A 344 -18.35 -6.21 -8.98
C SER A 344 -17.26 -7.01 -9.70
N ARG A 345 -16.49 -6.39 -10.60
CA ARG A 345 -15.35 -7.00 -11.32
C ARG A 345 -15.74 -8.27 -12.06
N ASN A 346 -16.68 -8.10 -12.98
CA ASN A 346 -17.10 -9.11 -13.94
C ASN A 346 -17.25 -8.42 -15.32
N HIS A 347 -17.79 -9.15 -16.30
CA HIS A 347 -18.09 -8.65 -17.63
C HIS A 347 -19.60 -8.52 -17.88
N PHE A 348 -20.41 -8.35 -16.81
CA PHE A 348 -21.85 -8.22 -16.96
C PHE A 348 -22.24 -6.97 -17.74
N GLN A 349 -23.29 -7.12 -18.55
CA GLN A 349 -24.00 -6.02 -19.20
C GLN A 349 -25.24 -5.65 -18.37
N ILE A 350 -25.20 -4.47 -17.76
CA ILE A 350 -26.24 -4.00 -16.83
C ILE A 350 -27.02 -2.85 -17.45
N PRO A 351 -28.33 -3.01 -17.65
CA PRO A 351 -29.18 -1.92 -18.10
C PRO A 351 -29.14 -0.68 -17.22
N LEU A 352 -29.03 0.52 -17.83
CA LEU A 352 -29.12 1.81 -17.12
C LEU A 352 -30.49 2.02 -16.43
N SER A 353 -31.54 1.33 -16.89
CA SER A 353 -32.87 1.34 -16.27
C SER A 353 -32.91 0.54 -14.96
N PHE A 354 -31.94 -0.35 -14.71
CA PHE A 354 -31.98 -1.35 -13.65
C PHE A 354 -33.26 -2.22 -13.68
N ALA A 355 -33.89 -2.35 -14.86
CA ALA A 355 -35.12 -3.12 -15.04
C ALA A 355 -35.05 -4.56 -14.50
N PRO A 356 -33.93 -5.32 -14.64
CA PRO A 356 -33.82 -6.67 -14.07
C PRO A 356 -34.05 -6.74 -12.55
N PHE A 357 -33.84 -5.63 -11.83
CA PHE A 357 -33.98 -5.55 -10.39
C PHE A 357 -35.27 -4.86 -9.94
N ALA A 358 -36.07 -4.32 -10.86
CA ALA A 358 -37.16 -3.41 -10.52
C ALA A 358 -38.22 -4.01 -9.56
N ASN A 359 -38.39 -5.33 -9.55
CA ASN A 359 -39.33 -6.04 -8.67
C ASN A 359 -38.76 -6.47 -7.30
N LEU A 360 -37.47 -6.28 -7.04
CA LEU A 360 -36.78 -6.78 -5.85
C LEU A 360 -36.99 -5.89 -4.63
N SER A 361 -38.20 -5.81 -4.06
CA SER A 361 -38.53 -4.87 -2.98
C SER A 361 -37.66 -4.96 -1.72
N ASN A 362 -37.02 -6.10 -1.46
CA ASN A 362 -36.14 -6.32 -0.29
C ASN A 362 -34.68 -5.93 -0.52
N LEU A 363 -34.30 -5.55 -1.75
CA LEU A 363 -32.91 -5.22 -2.08
C LEU A 363 -32.46 -3.95 -1.36
N LYS A 364 -31.34 -4.05 -0.62
CA LYS A 364 -30.74 -3.00 0.21
C LYS A 364 -29.33 -2.62 -0.22
N ALA A 365 -28.54 -3.55 -0.74
CA ALA A 365 -27.18 -3.28 -1.18
C ALA A 365 -26.91 -3.80 -2.58
N LEU A 366 -26.29 -2.97 -3.41
CA LEU A 366 -25.86 -3.33 -4.76
C LEU A 366 -24.44 -2.83 -5.02
N LEU A 367 -23.49 -3.76 -5.15
CA LEU A 367 -22.11 -3.48 -5.53
C LEU A 367 -21.86 -4.09 -6.90
N SER A 368 -21.57 -3.24 -7.88
CA SER A 368 -21.47 -3.66 -9.27
C SER A 368 -20.30 -3.02 -10.02
N ASN A 369 -19.30 -2.58 -9.27
CA ASN A 369 -18.06 -1.95 -9.70
C ASN A 369 -17.45 -2.66 -10.91
N GLU A 370 -16.84 -1.93 -11.83
CA GLU A 370 -16.04 -2.51 -12.94
C GLU A 370 -16.81 -3.51 -13.83
N ASN A 371 -18.13 -3.36 -13.96
CA ASN A 371 -18.95 -4.04 -14.98
C ASN A 371 -19.23 -3.10 -16.16
N LYS A 372 -20.06 -3.52 -17.12
CA LYS A 372 -20.44 -2.68 -18.27
C LYS A 372 -21.91 -2.27 -18.19
N MET A 373 -22.19 -0.99 -17.98
CA MET A 373 -23.55 -0.48 -18.16
C MET A 373 -23.91 -0.37 -19.64
N VAL A 374 -25.16 -0.64 -20.00
CA VAL A 374 -25.67 -0.61 -21.38
C VAL A 374 -26.99 0.18 -21.49
N THR A 375 -27.20 0.85 -22.63
CA THR A 375 -28.45 1.54 -22.97
C THR A 375 -29.43 0.55 -23.60
N GLU A 376 -30.67 0.51 -23.11
CA GLU A 376 -31.72 -0.37 -23.65
C GLU A 376 -32.51 0.29 -24.80
N PRO A 377 -33.00 -0.50 -25.78
CA PRO A 377 -33.82 0.00 -26.89
C PRO A 377 -35.26 0.37 -26.51
N SER A 378 -35.77 -0.10 -25.36
CA SER A 378 -37.13 0.17 -24.87
C SER A 378 -37.09 1.01 -23.59
N PHE A 379 -37.90 2.07 -23.54
CA PHE A 379 -38.09 2.88 -22.34
C PHE A 379 -38.85 2.09 -21.27
N TYR A 380 -38.14 1.38 -20.40
CA TYR A 380 -38.72 0.83 -19.19
C TYR A 380 -39.03 2.00 -18.24
N THR A 381 -40.31 2.29 -18.00
CA THR A 381 -40.78 3.44 -17.19
C THR A 381 -41.17 3.07 -15.76
N SER A 382 -41.05 1.81 -15.36
CA SER A 382 -41.42 1.39 -14.00
C SER A 382 -40.36 1.83 -12.99
N ILE A 383 -40.76 2.65 -12.03
CA ILE A 383 -39.93 3.03 -10.87
C ILE A 383 -39.58 1.75 -10.10
N PRO A 384 -38.28 1.49 -9.80
CA PRO A 384 -37.91 0.31 -9.03
C PRO A 384 -38.56 0.30 -7.64
N LYS A 385 -38.98 -0.88 -7.18
CA LYS A 385 -39.65 -1.05 -5.88
C LYS A 385 -38.71 -1.07 -4.69
N PHE A 386 -37.41 -1.27 -4.91
CA PHE A 386 -36.42 -1.31 -3.86
C PHE A 386 -36.08 0.08 -3.32
N GLN A 387 -35.57 0.10 -2.08
CA GLN A 387 -34.96 1.26 -1.45
C GLN A 387 -33.59 0.85 -0.91
N LEU A 388 -32.56 1.17 -1.68
CA LEU A 388 -31.17 0.86 -1.37
C LEU A 388 -30.66 1.71 -0.22
N GLU A 389 -29.79 1.11 0.58
CA GLU A 389 -28.97 1.76 1.60
C GLU A 389 -27.53 1.93 1.10
N VAL A 390 -27.04 0.99 0.27
CA VAL A 390 -25.69 0.99 -0.28
C VAL A 390 -25.72 0.78 -1.79
N ILE A 391 -25.04 1.67 -2.51
CA ILE A 391 -24.80 1.50 -3.94
C ILE A 391 -23.36 1.87 -4.32
N SER A 392 -22.69 1.00 -5.07
CA SER A 392 -21.37 1.25 -5.64
C SER A 392 -21.35 0.80 -7.10
N LEU A 393 -21.03 1.75 -7.99
CA LEU A 393 -21.00 1.57 -9.44
C LEU A 393 -19.72 2.14 -10.11
N PRO A 394 -18.53 2.15 -9.49
CA PRO A 394 -17.38 2.78 -10.09
C PRO A 394 -16.91 2.08 -11.36
N LYS A 395 -16.43 2.86 -12.34
CA LYS A 395 -15.90 2.35 -13.62
C LYS A 395 -16.90 1.49 -14.43
N CYS A 396 -18.21 1.73 -14.29
CA CYS A 396 -19.26 0.97 -14.98
C CYS A 396 -19.68 1.57 -16.34
N ILE A 397 -19.59 2.90 -16.47
CA ILE A 397 -20.05 3.65 -17.65
C ILE A 397 -18.84 4.00 -18.52
N THR A 398 -18.80 3.45 -19.74
CA THR A 398 -17.69 3.72 -20.67
C THR A 398 -17.88 5.04 -21.44
N SER A 399 -16.78 5.61 -21.92
CA SER A 399 -16.76 6.86 -22.71
C SER A 399 -17.59 6.77 -24.01
N GLN A 400 -17.89 5.57 -24.50
CA GLN A 400 -18.63 5.34 -25.75
C GLN A 400 -20.17 5.49 -25.59
N GLN A 401 -20.70 5.57 -24.37
CA GLN A 401 -22.15 5.73 -24.15
C GLN A 401 -22.61 7.20 -24.26
N LEU A 402 -23.76 7.39 -24.91
CA LEU A 402 -24.34 8.70 -25.24
C LEU A 402 -24.94 9.43 -24.03
N SER A 403 -25.63 8.75 -23.10
CA SER A 403 -26.21 9.38 -21.91
C SER A 403 -25.26 9.27 -20.71
N ARG A 404 -24.26 10.15 -20.66
CA ARG A 404 -23.33 10.30 -19.52
C ARG A 404 -23.99 11.03 -18.34
N LYS A 405 -25.22 10.66 -17.99
CA LYS A 405 -26.02 11.26 -16.90
C LYS A 405 -26.09 10.31 -15.72
N VAL A 406 -26.28 10.87 -14.52
CA VAL A 406 -26.56 10.09 -13.32
C VAL A 406 -27.78 9.18 -13.57
N PRO A 407 -27.73 7.88 -13.21
CA PRO A 407 -28.86 6.97 -13.41
C PRO A 407 -30.15 7.51 -12.78
N THR A 408 -31.23 7.57 -13.57
CA THR A 408 -32.47 8.26 -13.19
C THR A 408 -33.20 7.58 -12.04
N PHE A 409 -33.03 6.26 -11.85
CA PHE A 409 -33.68 5.54 -10.76
C PHE A 409 -33.25 6.04 -9.37
N LEU A 410 -32.04 6.60 -9.25
CA LEU A 410 -31.53 7.18 -8.00
C LEU A 410 -32.40 8.33 -7.49
N TYR A 411 -33.12 9.02 -8.39
CA TYR A 411 -34.06 10.07 -8.01
C TYR A 411 -35.19 9.55 -7.12
N TYR A 412 -35.51 8.26 -7.22
CA TYR A 412 -36.58 7.59 -6.48
C TYR A 412 -36.06 6.79 -5.27
N GLN A 413 -34.82 7.04 -4.84
CA GLN A 413 -34.23 6.43 -3.64
C GLN A 413 -34.16 7.47 -2.50
N TYR A 414 -34.58 7.06 -1.30
CA TYR A 414 -34.71 7.93 -0.13
C TYR A 414 -34.04 7.38 1.15
N ASP A 415 -33.52 6.15 1.10
CA ASP A 415 -32.87 5.47 2.23
C ASP A 415 -31.35 5.27 2.05
N LEU A 416 -30.74 5.89 1.03
CA LEU A 416 -29.30 5.75 0.75
C LEU A 416 -28.45 6.28 1.90
N ARG A 417 -27.41 5.52 2.24
CA ARG A 417 -26.39 5.86 3.25
C ARG A 417 -24.99 5.92 2.65
N TYR A 418 -24.69 5.05 1.69
CA TYR A 418 -23.42 5.03 0.96
C TYR A 418 -23.67 5.05 -0.55
N VAL A 419 -23.08 6.02 -1.23
CA VAL A 419 -23.15 6.15 -2.69
C VAL A 419 -21.76 6.35 -3.27
N ASP A 420 -21.33 5.40 -4.11
CA ASP A 420 -20.12 5.53 -4.93
C ASP A 420 -20.48 5.41 -6.42
N LEU A 421 -20.35 6.53 -7.13
CA LEU A 421 -20.52 6.61 -8.58
C LEU A 421 -19.21 7.04 -9.27
N SER A 422 -18.06 6.77 -8.66
CA SER A 422 -16.78 7.29 -9.13
C SER A 422 -16.33 6.74 -10.49
N HIS A 423 -15.46 7.47 -11.19
CA HIS A 423 -14.82 7.01 -12.43
C HIS A 423 -15.80 6.57 -13.55
N ASN A 424 -16.97 7.21 -13.65
CA ASN A 424 -18.01 6.89 -14.65
C ASN A 424 -18.15 7.94 -15.76
N ASN A 425 -17.28 8.97 -15.77
CA ASN A 425 -17.33 10.06 -16.75
C ASN A 425 -18.72 10.76 -16.82
N LEU A 426 -19.44 10.79 -15.70
CA LEU A 426 -20.76 11.44 -15.57
C LEU A 426 -20.62 12.95 -15.77
N ARG A 427 -21.58 13.55 -16.49
CA ARG A 427 -21.61 14.97 -16.86
C ARG A 427 -22.81 15.67 -16.25
N GLY A 428 -22.77 17.00 -16.29
CA GLY A 428 -23.81 17.88 -15.77
C GLY A 428 -23.35 18.59 -14.50
N THR A 429 -24.29 19.16 -13.76
CA THR A 429 -24.02 19.71 -12.43
C THR A 429 -24.01 18.61 -11.37
N LEU A 430 -23.39 18.88 -10.23
CA LEU A 430 -23.40 17.96 -9.09
C LEU A 430 -24.86 17.63 -8.69
N PRO A 431 -25.23 16.36 -8.47
CA PRO A 431 -26.59 15.95 -8.15
C PRO A 431 -26.95 16.26 -6.68
N THR A 432 -27.18 17.52 -6.34
CA THR A 432 -27.50 17.95 -4.97
C THR A 432 -28.81 17.36 -4.44
N TRP A 433 -29.76 17.07 -5.33
CA TRP A 433 -31.01 16.38 -5.01
C TRP A 433 -30.79 15.01 -4.36
N LEU A 434 -29.63 14.36 -4.58
CA LEU A 434 -29.31 13.09 -3.94
C LEU A 434 -29.14 13.26 -2.43
N LEU A 435 -28.53 14.38 -2.02
CA LEU A 435 -28.39 14.78 -0.62
C LEU A 435 -29.74 15.18 -0.02
N GLU A 436 -30.55 15.91 -0.80
CA GLU A 436 -31.87 16.38 -0.35
C GLU A 436 -32.85 15.22 -0.13
N ASN A 437 -32.83 14.24 -1.02
CA ASN A 437 -33.74 13.09 -0.95
C ASN A 437 -33.30 12.05 0.10
N ASN A 438 -32.03 12.00 0.50
CA ASN A 438 -31.47 10.98 1.38
C ASN A 438 -30.89 11.60 2.65
N THR A 439 -31.75 11.91 3.61
CA THR A 439 -31.36 12.58 4.88
C THR A 439 -30.49 11.71 5.79
N LYS A 440 -30.42 10.40 5.53
CA LYS A 440 -29.57 9.44 6.22
C LYS A 440 -28.22 9.22 5.52
N LEU A 441 -27.91 9.97 4.46
CA LEU A 441 -26.66 9.79 3.73
C LEU A 441 -25.46 10.04 4.65
N GLU A 442 -24.50 9.12 4.63
CA GLU A 442 -23.28 9.15 5.45
C GLU A 442 -22.07 9.40 4.54
N GLU A 443 -22.00 8.74 3.38
CA GLU A 443 -20.86 8.80 2.46
C GLU A 443 -21.30 9.06 1.01
N LEU A 444 -20.69 10.06 0.38
CA LEU A 444 -20.93 10.41 -1.04
C LEU A 444 -19.61 10.50 -1.82
N ILE A 445 -19.40 9.55 -2.74
CA ILE A 445 -18.21 9.45 -3.58
C ILE A 445 -18.61 9.61 -5.05
N LEU A 446 -18.22 10.74 -5.64
CA LEU A 446 -18.45 11.11 -7.04
C LEU A 446 -17.14 11.41 -7.77
N LYS A 447 -16.01 10.94 -7.22
CA LYS A 447 -14.65 11.11 -7.75
C LYS A 447 -14.50 10.71 -9.22
N GLY A 448 -13.62 11.36 -9.97
CA GLY A 448 -13.20 10.87 -11.30
C GLY A 448 -14.29 10.95 -12.36
N ASN A 449 -15.21 11.91 -12.23
CA ASN A 449 -16.29 12.15 -13.19
C ASN A 449 -16.00 13.41 -14.03
N SER A 450 -17.02 13.97 -14.66
CA SER A 450 -16.95 15.20 -15.46
C SER A 450 -18.04 16.18 -15.05
N PHE A 451 -18.36 16.25 -13.77
CA PHE A 451 -19.29 17.25 -13.23
C PHE A 451 -18.69 18.66 -13.36
N THR A 452 -19.54 19.62 -13.71
CA THR A 452 -19.17 21.02 -14.02
C THR A 452 -20.02 22.01 -13.23
N GLY A 453 -19.62 23.28 -13.24
CA GLY A 453 -20.35 24.35 -12.56
C GLY A 453 -19.93 24.51 -11.10
N PRO A 454 -20.54 25.46 -10.37
CA PRO A 454 -20.22 25.72 -8.98
C PRO A 454 -20.76 24.64 -8.04
N LEU A 455 -20.09 24.46 -6.90
CA LEU A 455 -20.64 23.70 -5.78
C LEU A 455 -21.78 24.52 -5.15
N SER A 456 -23.00 24.28 -5.59
CA SER A 456 -24.21 24.88 -5.01
C SER A 456 -24.76 23.96 -3.92
N LEU A 457 -24.97 24.48 -2.72
CA LEU A 457 -25.54 23.75 -1.60
C LEU A 457 -26.82 24.44 -1.14
N SER A 458 -27.86 23.66 -0.87
CA SER A 458 -29.11 24.19 -0.30
C SER A 458 -28.94 24.39 1.21
N SER A 459 -29.22 25.59 1.71
CA SER A 459 -29.06 25.95 3.13
C SER A 459 -30.16 25.39 4.05
N ALA A 460 -31.17 24.72 3.49
CA ALA A 460 -32.36 24.27 4.23
C ALA A 460 -32.22 22.90 4.90
N LEU A 461 -31.16 22.14 4.62
CA LEU A 461 -30.98 20.76 5.08
C LEU A 461 -29.64 20.60 5.81
N ILE A 462 -29.73 20.21 7.09
CA ILE A 462 -28.59 19.69 7.84
C ILE A 462 -28.48 18.22 7.49
N SER A 463 -27.35 17.84 6.88
CA SER A 463 -27.07 16.48 6.48
C SER A 463 -26.18 15.79 7.51
N ASN A 464 -26.38 14.48 7.70
CA ASN A 464 -25.57 13.64 8.58
C ASN A 464 -24.35 13.03 7.87
N VAL A 465 -24.01 13.55 6.68
CA VAL A 465 -22.87 13.08 5.87
C VAL A 465 -21.57 13.27 6.64
N SER A 466 -20.84 12.16 6.83
CA SER A 466 -19.52 12.10 7.42
C SER A 466 -18.42 12.33 6.39
N SER A 467 -18.64 12.00 5.11
CA SER A 467 -17.58 12.22 4.11
C SER A 467 -18.08 12.40 2.69
N ILE A 468 -17.40 13.33 2.01
CA ILE A 468 -17.71 13.76 0.64
C ILE A 468 -16.42 13.71 -0.17
N ASP A 469 -16.44 12.93 -1.24
CA ASP A 469 -15.39 12.92 -2.26
C ASP A 469 -15.96 13.30 -3.62
N ILE A 470 -15.66 14.52 -4.06
CA ILE A 470 -15.99 15.03 -5.40
C ILE A 470 -14.72 15.41 -6.16
N SER A 471 -13.59 14.79 -5.81
CA SER A 471 -12.30 15.01 -6.45
C SER A 471 -12.29 14.58 -7.92
N GLU A 472 -11.29 15.00 -8.69
CA GLU A 472 -11.11 14.59 -10.10
C GLU A 472 -12.37 14.86 -10.96
N ASN A 473 -12.89 16.09 -10.86
CA ASN A 473 -14.03 16.57 -11.64
C ASN A 473 -13.66 17.88 -12.34
N LYS A 474 -14.65 18.64 -12.84
CA LYS A 474 -14.48 19.93 -13.52
C LYS A 474 -15.29 21.03 -12.83
N LEU A 475 -15.45 20.93 -11.50
CA LEU A 475 -16.15 21.91 -10.70
C LEU A 475 -15.35 23.20 -10.62
N GLN A 476 -16.03 24.34 -10.58
CA GLN A 476 -15.41 25.67 -10.66
C GLN A 476 -16.02 26.64 -9.65
N GLY A 477 -15.47 27.85 -9.53
CA GLY A 477 -15.97 28.87 -8.59
C GLY A 477 -15.46 28.65 -7.16
N GLN A 478 -16.03 29.40 -6.21
CA GLN A 478 -15.57 29.36 -4.81
C GLN A 478 -16.15 28.18 -4.04
N ILE A 479 -15.39 27.69 -3.05
CA ILE A 479 -15.91 26.76 -2.05
C ILE A 479 -16.92 27.53 -1.17
N PRO A 480 -18.20 27.15 -1.15
CA PRO A 480 -19.24 27.90 -0.44
C PRO A 480 -19.07 27.79 1.09
N THR A 481 -19.21 28.90 1.80
CA THR A 481 -19.20 28.91 3.29
C THR A 481 -20.35 28.09 3.90
N GLY A 482 -21.45 27.92 3.15
CA GLY A 482 -22.58 27.08 3.54
C GLY A 482 -22.24 25.61 3.75
N ILE A 483 -21.09 25.13 3.24
CA ILE A 483 -20.64 23.73 3.41
C ILE A 483 -20.58 23.32 4.89
N CYS A 484 -20.13 24.24 5.75
CA CYS A 484 -19.97 24.00 7.18
C CYS A 484 -21.32 23.92 7.91
N SER A 485 -22.32 24.67 7.46
CA SER A 485 -23.69 24.62 8.02
C SER A 485 -24.50 23.45 7.46
N THR A 486 -24.27 23.07 6.21
CA THR A 486 -24.95 21.94 5.56
C THR A 486 -24.41 20.60 6.08
N PHE A 487 -23.12 20.50 6.38
CA PHE A 487 -22.45 19.27 6.83
C PHE A 487 -21.68 19.47 8.16
N PRO A 488 -22.37 19.68 9.30
CA PRO A 488 -21.70 20.00 10.56
C PRO A 488 -20.87 18.84 11.16
N HIS A 489 -21.13 17.59 10.74
CA HIS A 489 -20.46 16.37 11.21
C HIS A 489 -19.45 15.80 10.21
N LEU A 490 -19.02 16.61 9.23
CA LEU A 490 -18.11 16.16 8.19
C LEU A 490 -16.74 15.80 8.79
N ARG A 491 -16.31 14.56 8.56
CA ARG A 491 -15.02 14.01 8.94
C ARG A 491 -13.98 14.10 7.83
N ARG A 492 -14.40 13.88 6.59
CA ARG A 492 -13.50 13.93 5.42
C ARG A 492 -14.11 14.73 4.27
N LEU A 493 -13.29 15.59 3.68
CA LEU A 493 -13.68 16.43 2.55
C LEU A 493 -12.61 16.40 1.47
N PHE A 494 -12.93 15.80 0.33
CA PHE A 494 -12.03 15.68 -0.82
C PHE A 494 -12.59 16.48 -2.01
N LEU A 495 -11.94 17.60 -2.32
CA LEU A 495 -12.26 18.51 -3.42
C LEU A 495 -11.14 18.58 -4.46
N SER A 496 -10.14 17.71 -4.36
CA SER A 496 -8.91 17.81 -5.14
C SER A 496 -9.09 17.61 -6.65
N LYS A 497 -8.14 18.11 -7.44
CA LYS A 497 -8.16 17.99 -8.92
C LYS A 497 -9.47 18.50 -9.55
N ASN A 498 -9.85 19.72 -9.18
CA ASN A 498 -10.97 20.48 -9.76
C ASN A 498 -10.44 21.86 -10.23
N ALA A 499 -11.33 22.83 -10.46
CA ALA A 499 -11.00 24.22 -10.77
C ALA A 499 -11.58 25.20 -9.72
N PHE A 500 -11.62 24.80 -8.44
CA PHE A 500 -12.07 25.70 -7.37
C PHE A 500 -11.10 26.88 -7.21
N GLU A 501 -11.67 28.08 -7.06
CA GLU A 501 -10.95 29.35 -6.88
C GLU A 501 -11.36 30.03 -5.57
N GLY A 502 -10.75 31.17 -5.24
CA GLY A 502 -11.04 31.91 -4.01
C GLY A 502 -10.16 31.51 -2.84
N ILE A 503 -10.54 31.96 -1.65
CA ILE A 503 -9.84 31.67 -0.39
C ILE A 503 -10.40 30.40 0.27
N ILE A 504 -9.59 29.75 1.11
CA ILE A 504 -10.06 28.64 1.95
C ILE A 504 -11.09 29.19 2.96
N PRO A 505 -12.33 28.65 3.02
CA PRO A 505 -13.36 29.15 3.91
C PRO A 505 -12.99 29.01 5.39
N LEU A 506 -13.01 30.12 6.14
CA LEU A 506 -12.70 30.14 7.58
C LEU A 506 -13.66 29.29 8.42
N CYS A 507 -14.87 29.00 7.93
CA CYS A 507 -15.82 28.15 8.66
C CYS A 507 -15.30 26.72 8.87
N LEU A 508 -14.40 26.24 8.00
CA LEU A 508 -13.79 24.90 8.13
C LEU A 508 -12.99 24.79 9.44
N SER A 509 -12.43 25.89 9.94
CA SER A 509 -11.73 25.96 11.23
C SER A 509 -12.63 25.65 12.44
N GLY A 510 -13.95 25.79 12.29
CA GLY A 510 -14.93 25.51 13.35
C GLY A 510 -15.44 24.06 13.35
N MET A 511 -15.03 23.23 12.40
CA MET A 511 -15.53 21.87 12.24
C MET A 511 -14.76 20.92 13.18
N LYS A 512 -15.47 20.39 14.18
CA LYS A 512 -14.87 19.55 15.24
C LYS A 512 -14.54 18.13 14.81
N ASP A 513 -15.24 17.61 13.81
CA ASP A 513 -15.08 16.22 13.37
C ASP A 513 -14.14 16.10 12.16
N LEU A 514 -13.79 17.24 11.51
CA LEU A 514 -13.02 17.26 10.27
C LEU A 514 -11.56 16.88 10.53
N SER A 515 -11.20 15.66 10.09
CA SER A 515 -9.89 15.04 10.29
C SER A 515 -9.08 14.95 9.00
N PHE A 516 -9.72 14.84 7.84
CA PHE A 516 -9.06 14.82 6.54
C PHE A 516 -9.64 15.90 5.62
N LEU A 517 -8.82 16.90 5.28
CA LEU A 517 -9.14 17.89 4.26
C LEU A 517 -8.17 17.82 3.08
N ASP A 518 -8.69 17.53 1.88
CA ASP A 518 -7.93 17.56 0.63
C ASP A 518 -8.51 18.57 -0.37
N LEU A 519 -7.80 19.68 -0.54
CA LEU A 519 -8.10 20.73 -1.51
C LEU A 519 -7.03 20.83 -2.61
N SER A 520 -6.17 19.82 -2.73
CA SER A 520 -5.01 19.87 -3.63
C SER A 520 -5.40 19.97 -5.11
N ASN A 521 -4.50 20.47 -5.96
CA ASN A 521 -4.69 20.55 -7.41
C ASN A 521 -5.96 21.36 -7.79
N ASN A 522 -6.03 22.59 -7.31
CA ASN A 522 -7.10 23.56 -7.60
C ASN A 522 -6.46 24.94 -7.92
N GLN A 523 -7.26 26.01 -7.91
CA GLN A 523 -6.83 27.38 -8.18
C GLN A 523 -7.02 28.29 -6.94
N LEU A 524 -6.97 27.72 -5.74
CA LEU A 524 -7.18 28.47 -4.48
C LEU A 524 -6.02 29.43 -4.24
N TYR A 525 -6.30 30.61 -3.66
CA TYR A 525 -5.31 31.65 -3.38
C TYR A 525 -5.51 32.26 -2.00
N GLY A 526 -4.62 33.18 -1.61
CA GLY A 526 -4.63 33.79 -0.28
C GLY A 526 -3.75 33.02 0.71
N LYS A 527 -3.95 33.26 2.01
CA LYS A 527 -3.21 32.61 3.08
C LYS A 527 -3.96 31.39 3.60
N VAL A 528 -3.24 30.42 4.16
CA VAL A 528 -3.83 29.35 4.97
C VAL A 528 -4.32 29.97 6.29
N PRO A 529 -5.61 29.84 6.66
CA PRO A 529 -6.11 30.36 7.93
C PRO A 529 -5.43 29.65 9.10
N GLU A 530 -4.80 30.40 10.02
CA GLU A 530 -4.09 29.81 11.17
C GLU A 530 -5.05 29.05 12.08
N GLU A 531 -6.29 29.52 12.23
CA GLU A 531 -7.33 28.86 13.02
C GLU A 531 -7.72 27.49 12.46
N LEU A 532 -7.58 27.27 11.15
CA LEU A 532 -7.86 25.96 10.53
C LEU A 532 -6.93 24.88 11.09
N ILE A 533 -5.70 25.26 11.39
CA ILE A 533 -4.65 24.38 11.89
C ILE A 533 -4.70 24.31 13.43
N ALA A 534 -4.79 25.48 14.07
CA ALA A 534 -4.66 25.61 15.52
C ALA A 534 -5.90 25.15 16.30
N LYS A 535 -7.10 25.20 15.71
CA LYS A 535 -8.37 24.86 16.37
C LYS A 535 -9.10 23.69 15.71
N GLY A 536 -8.66 23.27 14.52
CA GLY A 536 -9.23 22.13 13.83
C GLY A 536 -8.89 20.80 14.49
N SER A 537 -9.61 19.75 14.10
CA SER A 537 -9.30 18.36 14.47
C SER A 537 -8.60 17.60 13.34
N LEU A 538 -7.91 18.35 12.47
CA LEU A 538 -7.23 17.83 11.28
C LEU A 538 -6.06 16.94 11.67
N THR A 539 -6.05 15.74 11.08
CA THR A 539 -4.94 14.80 11.08
C THR A 539 -4.18 14.86 9.75
N ILE A 540 -4.90 15.04 8.64
CA ILE A 540 -4.31 15.15 7.30
C ILE A 540 -4.83 16.42 6.62
N LEU A 541 -3.90 17.26 6.17
CA LEU A 541 -4.20 18.45 5.38
C LEU A 541 -3.41 18.47 4.09
N ARG A 542 -4.13 18.44 2.96
CA ARG A 542 -3.55 18.52 1.62
C ARG A 542 -3.99 19.79 0.91
N LEU A 543 -3.04 20.70 0.67
CA LEU A 543 -3.24 21.94 -0.07
C LEU A 543 -2.31 22.06 -1.29
N SER A 544 -1.65 20.96 -1.66
CA SER A 544 -0.68 20.85 -2.75
C SER A 544 -1.20 21.45 -4.07
N ASN A 545 -0.32 21.99 -4.91
CA ASN A 545 -0.64 22.46 -6.27
C ASN A 545 -1.83 23.43 -6.31
N ASN A 546 -1.68 24.58 -5.64
CA ASN A 546 -2.62 25.70 -5.64
C ASN A 546 -1.84 27.03 -5.84
N ASN A 547 -2.50 28.17 -5.64
CA ASN A 547 -1.89 29.50 -5.70
C ASN A 547 -1.85 30.17 -4.30
N LEU A 548 -1.73 29.37 -3.23
CA LEU A 548 -1.66 29.87 -1.85
C LEU A 548 -0.33 30.57 -1.58
N SER A 549 -0.34 31.51 -0.65
CA SER A 549 0.80 32.37 -0.34
C SER A 549 0.87 32.71 1.15
N GLY A 550 1.93 33.39 1.58
CA GLY A 550 2.16 33.74 2.97
C GLY A 550 3.35 32.98 3.57
N ASN A 551 3.53 33.15 4.88
CA ASN A 551 4.59 32.47 5.64
C ASN A 551 4.06 31.14 6.17
N VAL A 552 4.85 30.07 5.99
CA VAL A 552 4.49 28.72 6.42
C VAL A 552 4.84 28.42 7.88
N VAL A 553 5.73 29.21 8.50
CA VAL A 553 6.19 28.96 9.88
C VAL A 553 5.03 28.93 10.89
N PRO A 554 4.09 29.91 10.92
CA PRO A 554 2.95 29.86 11.85
C PRO A 554 2.04 28.65 11.62
N VAL A 555 1.90 28.21 10.37
CA VAL A 555 1.11 27.02 9.98
C VAL A 555 1.74 25.76 10.57
N ILE A 556 3.06 25.59 10.45
CA ILE A 556 3.79 24.42 10.99
C ILE A 556 3.76 24.41 12.52
N LEU A 557 4.05 25.54 13.17
CA LEU A 557 4.16 25.59 14.64
C LEU A 557 2.81 25.45 15.35
N SER A 558 1.70 25.70 14.66
CA SER A 558 0.35 25.54 15.21
C SER A 558 -0.24 24.14 14.98
N ALA A 559 0.48 23.24 14.29
CA ALA A 559 0.00 21.95 13.81
C ALA A 559 -0.02 20.85 14.88
N ASN A 560 -0.66 21.11 16.03
CA ASN A 560 -0.61 20.23 17.21
C ASN A 560 -1.26 18.85 17.01
N TRP A 561 -2.21 18.70 16.10
CA TRP A 561 -2.90 17.43 15.81
C TRP A 561 -2.69 16.92 14.39
N VAL A 562 -2.07 17.72 13.51
CA VAL A 562 -1.82 17.34 12.12
C VAL A 562 -0.65 16.38 12.10
N GLN A 563 -0.85 15.23 11.47
CA GLN A 563 0.19 14.24 11.24
C GLN A 563 0.83 14.46 9.88
N HIS A 564 0.03 14.65 8.84
CA HIS A 564 0.51 14.83 7.46
C HIS A 564 0.10 16.19 6.89
N LEU A 565 1.10 17.00 6.52
CA LEU A 565 0.91 18.36 6.04
C LEU A 565 1.56 18.54 4.66
N TYR A 566 0.72 18.74 3.63
CA TYR A 566 1.17 18.93 2.25
C TYR A 566 0.83 20.32 1.74
N LEU A 567 1.87 21.11 1.49
CA LEU A 567 1.80 22.51 1.05
C LEU A 567 2.62 22.74 -0.24
N ASP A 568 3.05 21.67 -0.90
CA ASP A 568 3.88 21.71 -2.08
C ASP A 568 3.19 22.37 -3.29
N GLY A 569 3.97 22.85 -4.26
CA GLY A 569 3.43 23.41 -5.51
C GLY A 569 2.57 24.66 -5.32
N ASN A 570 2.98 25.56 -4.41
CA ASN A 570 2.28 26.80 -4.09
C ASN A 570 3.21 28.03 -4.23
N ASN A 571 2.75 29.18 -3.74
CA ASN A 571 3.47 30.45 -3.74
C ASN A 571 3.89 30.88 -2.31
N PHE A 572 4.12 29.94 -1.39
CA PHE A 572 4.61 30.27 -0.04
C PHE A 572 6.03 30.85 -0.11
N SER A 573 6.30 31.87 0.70
CA SER A 573 7.55 32.62 0.67
C SER A 573 7.94 33.15 2.05
N GLY A 574 9.22 33.43 2.24
CA GLY A 574 9.76 33.92 3.50
C GLY A 574 10.83 32.99 4.05
N GLU A 575 11.55 33.47 5.06
CA GLU A 575 12.55 32.68 5.78
C GLU A 575 11.90 31.82 6.87
N MET A 576 12.49 30.65 7.12
CA MET A 576 12.05 29.74 8.19
C MET A 576 12.88 29.86 9.48
N THR A 577 13.90 30.73 9.49
CA THR A 577 14.89 30.83 10.58
C THR A 577 14.43 31.68 11.77
N ASN A 578 15.07 31.46 12.92
CA ASN A 578 14.95 32.27 14.16
C ASN A 578 13.55 32.30 14.80
N VAL A 579 12.92 31.13 14.93
CA VAL A 579 11.82 30.95 15.88
C VAL A 579 12.42 30.66 17.25
N ASP A 580 12.02 31.43 18.26
CA ASP A 580 12.36 31.14 19.64
C ASP A 580 11.57 29.92 20.14
N VAL A 581 12.18 28.74 20.02
CA VAL A 581 11.63 27.46 20.50
C VAL A 581 11.43 27.40 22.02
N SER A 582 11.86 28.41 22.79
CA SER A 582 11.45 28.54 24.20
C SER A 582 10.03 29.09 24.37
N THR A 583 9.48 29.72 23.32
CA THR A 583 8.12 30.28 23.31
C THR A 583 7.07 29.36 22.66
N PHE A 584 7.50 28.42 21.82
CA PHE A 584 6.62 27.45 21.16
C PHE A 584 7.23 26.06 21.17
N GLU A 585 6.50 25.09 21.72
CA GLU A 585 6.83 23.67 21.59
C GLU A 585 6.57 23.19 20.16
N PHE A 586 7.47 22.36 19.63
CA PHE A 586 7.27 21.76 18.32
C PHE A 586 6.16 20.72 18.39
N PRO A 587 5.23 20.65 17.42
CA PRO A 587 4.16 19.67 17.44
C PRO A 587 4.70 18.24 17.34
N ASN A 588 4.43 17.42 18.35
CA ASN A 588 4.88 16.03 18.43
C ASN A 588 4.07 15.08 17.55
N SER A 589 3.02 15.56 16.89
CA SER A 589 2.14 14.75 16.02
C SER A 589 2.59 14.70 14.57
N LEU A 590 3.37 15.68 14.09
CA LEU A 590 3.81 15.75 12.69
C LEU A 590 4.74 14.58 12.34
N GLN A 591 4.30 13.78 11.38
CA GLN A 591 5.02 12.62 10.83
C GLN A 591 5.49 12.89 9.40
N GLU A 592 4.73 13.67 8.62
CA GLU A 592 5.04 13.95 7.22
C GLU A 592 4.81 15.42 6.87
N ILE A 593 5.81 16.04 6.23
CA ILE A 593 5.74 17.42 5.78
C ILE A 593 6.28 17.51 4.34
N ASP A 594 5.49 18.09 3.44
CA ASP A 594 5.93 18.46 2.09
C ASP A 594 5.73 19.97 1.83
N LEU A 595 6.85 20.66 1.63
CA LEU A 595 6.95 22.09 1.31
C LEU A 595 7.56 22.35 -0.08
N SER A 596 7.68 21.30 -0.90
CA SER A 596 8.42 21.33 -2.15
C SER A 596 7.79 22.29 -3.18
N ASN A 597 8.54 22.73 -4.17
CA ASN A 597 8.02 23.57 -5.26
C ASN A 597 7.33 24.86 -4.75
N ASN A 598 8.02 25.64 -3.93
CA ASN A 598 7.55 26.91 -3.38
C ASN A 598 8.61 28.02 -3.58
N LYS A 599 8.44 29.20 -2.94
CA LYS A 599 9.35 30.35 -2.99
C LYS A 599 10.03 30.61 -1.63
N LEU A 600 10.22 29.56 -0.82
CA LEU A 600 10.88 29.65 0.47
C LEU A 600 12.39 29.90 0.28
N HIS A 601 12.99 30.69 1.16
CA HIS A 601 14.40 31.08 1.06
C HIS A 601 15.05 31.24 2.44
N GLY A 602 16.32 31.64 2.47
CA GLY A 602 17.11 31.72 3.69
C GLY A 602 17.68 30.37 4.09
N LYS A 603 18.14 30.23 5.33
CA LYS A 603 18.77 28.98 5.79
C LYS A 603 17.72 27.95 6.22
N LEU A 604 18.10 26.67 6.17
CA LEU A 604 17.31 25.61 6.80
C LEU A 604 17.18 25.86 8.31
N PRO A 605 15.98 25.70 8.89
CA PRO A 605 15.75 25.97 10.30
C PRO A 605 16.32 24.88 11.22
N ARG A 606 16.99 25.30 12.30
CA ARG A 606 17.55 24.39 13.32
C ARG A 606 16.48 23.68 14.15
N TRP A 607 15.32 24.31 14.31
CA TRP A 607 14.22 23.77 15.13
C TRP A 607 13.62 22.48 14.56
N ILE A 608 13.84 22.15 13.28
CA ILE A 608 13.44 20.86 12.70
C ILE A 608 14.07 19.69 13.48
N GLY A 609 15.27 19.85 14.03
CA GLY A 609 15.89 18.80 14.84
C GLY A 609 15.16 18.47 16.15
N ASN A 610 14.13 19.24 16.53
CA ASN A 610 13.24 18.91 17.65
C ASN A 610 12.01 18.10 17.21
N ALA A 611 11.80 17.89 15.91
CA ALA A 611 10.69 17.11 15.33
C ALA A 611 10.98 15.60 15.39
N SER A 612 11.05 15.04 16.60
CA SER A 612 11.51 13.65 16.82
C SER A 612 10.64 12.55 16.19
N PHE A 613 9.37 12.84 15.90
CA PHE A 613 8.42 11.90 15.25
C PHE A 613 8.33 12.08 13.73
N LEU A 614 9.09 13.02 13.15
CA LEU A 614 9.06 13.29 11.72
C LEU A 614 9.69 12.11 10.96
N GLY A 615 8.86 11.39 10.22
CA GLY A 615 9.26 10.28 9.35
C GLY A 615 9.60 10.74 7.94
N ARG A 616 8.90 11.75 7.40
CA ARG A 616 9.07 12.16 6.00
C ARG A 616 9.13 13.67 5.85
N LEU A 617 10.20 14.17 5.22
CA LEU A 617 10.43 15.60 5.02
C LEU A 617 10.83 15.90 3.57
N ALA A 618 10.02 16.68 2.88
CA ALA A 618 10.30 17.19 1.54
C ALA A 618 10.27 18.73 1.51
N MET A 619 11.34 19.33 1.01
CA MET A 619 11.53 20.78 0.88
C MET A 619 12.22 21.14 -0.44
N SER A 620 12.06 20.28 -1.46
CA SER A 620 12.77 20.43 -2.73
C SER A 620 12.27 21.59 -3.57
N ASN A 621 13.07 21.99 -4.56
CA ASN A 621 12.73 23.05 -5.52
C ASN A 621 12.25 24.34 -4.83
N ASN A 622 13.10 24.87 -3.95
CA ASN A 622 12.94 26.14 -3.25
C ASN A 622 14.24 26.96 -3.42
N SER A 623 14.44 28.01 -2.62
CA SER A 623 15.65 28.85 -2.63
C SER A 623 16.41 28.79 -1.29
N PHE A 624 16.39 27.64 -0.60
CA PHE A 624 17.13 27.49 0.66
C PHE A 624 18.64 27.52 0.43
N GLU A 625 19.38 28.18 1.32
CA GLU A 625 20.83 28.34 1.26
C GLU A 625 21.54 28.01 2.57
N GLY A 626 22.86 28.15 2.60
CA GLY A 626 23.68 27.77 3.76
C GLY A 626 23.85 26.26 3.88
N SER A 627 24.24 25.77 5.04
CA SER A 627 24.50 24.35 5.29
C SER A 627 23.31 23.60 5.86
N ILE A 628 23.27 22.28 5.64
CA ILE A 628 22.37 21.38 6.37
C ILE A 628 22.73 21.47 7.88
N PRO A 629 21.79 21.85 8.77
CA PRO A 629 22.06 22.03 10.19
C PRO A 629 22.46 20.73 10.89
N MET A 630 23.34 20.80 11.90
CA MET A 630 23.75 19.64 12.71
C MET A 630 22.58 19.06 13.51
N GLU A 631 21.56 19.86 13.78
CA GLU A 631 20.34 19.45 14.47
C GLU A 631 19.55 18.37 13.72
N PHE A 632 19.73 18.24 12.40
CA PHE A 632 19.14 17.15 11.61
C PHE A 632 19.64 15.77 12.05
N CYS A 633 20.80 15.68 12.72
CA CYS A 633 21.32 14.44 13.28
C CYS A 633 20.46 13.88 14.43
N LYS A 634 19.43 14.61 14.89
CA LYS A 634 18.48 14.14 15.92
C LYS A 634 17.23 13.46 15.34
N LEU A 635 17.04 13.50 14.03
CA LEU A 635 15.85 12.98 13.33
C LEU A 635 15.90 11.45 13.17
N ASN A 636 15.86 10.71 14.28
CA ASN A 636 16.07 9.25 14.27
C ASN A 636 14.91 8.47 13.64
N SER A 637 13.71 9.05 13.56
CA SER A 637 12.52 8.43 12.97
C SER A 637 12.43 8.66 11.46
N LEU A 638 13.37 9.40 10.86
CA LEU A 638 13.29 9.83 9.46
C LEU A 638 13.51 8.65 8.50
N GLU A 639 12.55 8.47 7.60
CA GLU A 639 12.46 7.48 6.52
C GLU A 639 12.69 8.11 5.13
N PHE A 640 12.24 9.35 4.93
CA PHE A 640 12.35 10.06 3.65
C PHE A 640 12.86 11.50 3.85
N LEU A 641 13.90 11.87 3.09
CA LEU A 641 14.43 13.23 3.04
C LEU A 641 14.61 13.70 1.60
N ASP A 642 13.93 14.79 1.23
CA ASP A 642 14.18 15.49 -0.03
C ASP A 642 14.47 16.99 0.20
N LEU A 643 15.71 17.38 -0.04
CA LEU A 643 16.18 18.77 -0.02
C LEU A 643 16.73 19.20 -1.40
N SER A 644 16.39 18.45 -2.45
CA SER A 644 16.92 18.65 -3.80
C SER A 644 16.54 19.99 -4.41
N GLN A 645 17.24 20.40 -5.47
CA GLN A 645 16.96 21.62 -6.25
C GLN A 645 16.88 22.88 -5.36
N ASN A 646 17.89 23.08 -4.52
CA ASN A 646 18.02 24.24 -3.65
C ASN A 646 19.42 24.87 -3.83
N ASN A 647 19.77 25.83 -2.99
CA ASN A 647 21.07 26.50 -2.98
C ASN A 647 21.94 26.08 -1.76
N LEU A 648 21.75 24.87 -1.24
CA LEU A 648 22.45 24.38 -0.05
C LEU A 648 23.94 24.19 -0.35
N SER A 649 24.79 24.44 0.64
CA SER A 649 26.25 24.47 0.52
C SER A 649 26.92 23.89 1.76
N GLY A 650 28.25 23.79 1.76
CA GLY A 650 28.98 23.10 2.83
C GLY A 650 28.87 21.58 2.72
N SER A 651 29.31 20.87 3.76
CA SER A 651 29.30 19.40 3.80
C SER A 651 28.01 18.84 4.39
N ILE A 652 27.66 17.61 4.00
CA ILE A 652 26.65 16.82 4.70
C ILE A 652 27.18 16.51 6.12
N PRO A 653 26.41 16.78 7.20
CA PRO A 653 26.83 16.51 8.56
C PRO A 653 27.28 15.06 8.77
N SER A 654 28.47 14.85 9.33
CA SER A 654 29.03 13.51 9.53
C SER A 654 28.24 12.67 10.55
N CYS A 655 27.44 13.30 11.42
CA CYS A 655 26.54 12.64 12.35
C CYS A 655 25.18 12.29 11.75
N PHE A 656 24.91 12.61 10.49
CA PHE A 656 23.61 12.33 9.89
C PHE A 656 23.54 10.85 9.50
N ASN A 657 23.09 10.02 10.43
CA ASN A 657 22.98 8.57 10.28
C ASN A 657 21.66 8.00 10.86
N PRO A 658 20.48 8.52 10.46
CA PRO A 658 19.21 8.00 10.95
C PRO A 658 19.04 6.50 10.60
N PRO A 659 18.56 5.66 11.53
CA PRO A 659 18.52 4.20 11.35
C PRO A 659 17.44 3.71 10.37
N TYR A 660 16.34 4.45 10.24
CA TYR A 660 15.19 4.07 9.41
C TYR A 660 15.13 4.79 8.06
N ILE A 661 16.16 5.57 7.70
CA ILE A 661 16.15 6.34 6.45
C ILE A 661 16.25 5.42 5.23
N GLU A 662 15.29 5.56 4.32
CA GLU A 662 15.17 4.76 3.10
C GLU A 662 15.55 5.59 1.86
N HIS A 663 15.06 6.82 1.77
CA HIS A 663 15.25 7.65 0.57
C HIS A 663 15.87 9.00 0.92
N VAL A 664 17.00 9.32 0.26
CA VAL A 664 17.74 10.57 0.45
C VAL A 664 17.95 11.24 -0.89
N HIS A 665 17.32 12.40 -1.08
CA HIS A 665 17.44 13.25 -2.27
C HIS A 665 18.06 14.61 -1.91
N LEU A 666 19.31 14.82 -2.33
CA LEU A 666 20.05 16.07 -2.13
C LEU A 666 20.55 16.68 -3.45
N HIS A 667 20.07 16.18 -4.59
CA HIS A 667 20.57 16.57 -5.90
C HIS A 667 20.31 18.04 -6.24
N GLY A 668 21.06 18.59 -7.21
CA GLY A 668 20.85 19.97 -7.67
C GLY A 668 21.09 21.03 -6.59
N ASN A 669 22.16 20.86 -5.81
CA ASN A 669 22.58 21.79 -4.76
C ASN A 669 24.05 22.19 -4.97
N ARG A 670 24.67 22.87 -3.99
CA ARG A 670 26.09 23.26 -3.99
C ARG A 670 26.87 22.59 -2.86
N LEU A 671 26.48 21.37 -2.46
CA LEU A 671 27.14 20.62 -1.38
C LEU A 671 28.58 20.28 -1.77
N ARG A 672 29.49 20.27 -0.79
CA ARG A 672 30.94 20.13 -0.99
C ARG A 672 31.58 19.18 0.01
N GLY A 673 32.81 18.78 -0.29
CA GLY A 673 33.61 17.92 0.57
C GLY A 673 33.29 16.44 0.37
N PRO A 674 34.00 15.56 1.11
CA PRO A 674 33.83 14.13 0.97
C PRO A 674 32.63 13.57 1.74
N LEU A 675 32.14 12.41 1.29
CA LEU A 675 31.19 11.57 2.04
C LEU A 675 31.92 10.95 3.24
N SER A 676 32.08 11.71 4.32
CA SER A 676 32.88 11.30 5.49
C SER A 676 32.28 10.11 6.26
N LEU A 677 31.40 10.37 7.24
CA LEU A 677 30.66 9.36 8.03
C LEU A 677 29.13 9.52 7.92
N ALA A 678 28.65 10.49 7.14
CA ALA A 678 27.24 10.62 6.84
C ALA A 678 26.72 9.30 6.25
N PHE A 679 25.56 8.83 6.71
CA PHE A 679 24.89 7.58 6.31
C PHE A 679 25.59 6.27 6.71
N TYR A 680 26.77 6.29 7.36
CA TYR A 680 27.55 5.08 7.67
C TYR A 680 26.73 3.95 8.33
N ASN A 681 25.80 4.31 9.22
CA ASN A 681 24.98 3.38 10.01
C ASN A 681 23.52 3.27 9.53
N SER A 682 23.23 3.78 8.34
CA SER A 682 21.88 3.83 7.77
C SER A 682 21.65 2.67 6.81
N SER A 683 21.66 1.44 7.32
CA SER A 683 21.55 0.21 6.49
C SER A 683 20.25 0.11 5.69
N SER A 684 19.22 0.85 6.11
CA SER A 684 17.89 0.90 5.50
C SER A 684 17.82 1.71 4.20
N ILE A 685 18.87 2.47 3.84
CA ILE A 685 18.86 3.31 2.63
C ILE A 685 18.66 2.42 1.40
N VAL A 686 17.59 2.71 0.66
CA VAL A 686 17.25 2.16 -0.65
C VAL A 686 17.75 3.08 -1.75
N THR A 687 17.62 4.41 -1.56
CA THR A 687 17.96 5.41 -2.57
C THR A 687 18.86 6.50 -1.99
N LEU A 688 19.99 6.71 -2.65
CA LEU A 688 20.91 7.81 -2.37
C LEU A 688 21.16 8.63 -3.64
N ASP A 689 20.51 9.80 -3.72
CA ASP A 689 20.61 10.73 -4.83
C ASP A 689 21.34 12.02 -4.44
N LEU A 690 22.59 12.15 -4.90
CA LEU A 690 23.48 13.28 -4.64
C LEU A 690 23.88 14.02 -5.92
N ARG A 691 23.18 13.81 -7.03
CA ARG A 691 23.56 14.31 -8.35
C ARG A 691 23.68 15.83 -8.42
N GLY A 692 24.50 16.38 -9.32
CA GLY A 692 24.56 17.82 -9.57
C GLY A 692 24.94 18.61 -8.32
N ASN A 693 26.06 18.22 -7.70
CA ASN A 693 26.63 18.89 -6.53
C ASN A 693 28.15 19.10 -6.76
N ASN A 694 28.87 19.58 -5.75
CA ASN A 694 30.30 19.85 -5.81
C ASN A 694 31.05 18.94 -4.81
N LEU A 695 30.57 17.71 -4.61
CA LEU A 695 31.14 16.72 -3.68
C LEU A 695 32.48 16.20 -4.20
N THR A 696 33.42 15.95 -3.29
CA THR A 696 34.79 15.53 -3.63
C THR A 696 35.17 14.22 -2.92
N GLY A 697 36.41 13.77 -3.06
CA GLY A 697 36.88 12.53 -2.44
C GLY A 697 36.54 11.28 -3.27
N SER A 698 36.78 10.11 -2.70
CA SER A 698 36.38 8.82 -3.26
C SER A 698 35.06 8.34 -2.65
N ILE A 699 34.36 7.44 -3.34
CA ILE A 699 33.25 6.69 -2.72
C ILE A 699 33.81 5.93 -1.50
N PRO A 700 33.26 6.13 -0.30
CA PRO A 700 33.81 5.52 0.91
C PRO A 700 33.67 4.00 0.91
N LYS A 701 34.66 3.32 1.50
CA LYS A 701 34.62 1.85 1.62
C LYS A 701 33.41 1.37 2.41
N TRP A 702 32.94 2.13 3.38
CA TRP A 702 31.79 1.74 4.18
C TRP A 702 30.47 1.70 3.39
N ILE A 703 30.42 2.10 2.12
CA ILE A 703 29.21 2.02 1.29
C ILE A 703 28.58 0.61 1.30
N TYR A 704 29.36 -0.46 1.52
CA TYR A 704 28.84 -1.83 1.64
C TYR A 704 27.91 -2.05 2.86
N THR A 705 27.90 -1.14 3.84
CA THR A 705 27.01 -1.24 5.01
C THR A 705 25.56 -0.88 4.65
N LEU A 706 25.33 -0.21 3.52
CA LEU A 706 24.01 0.15 3.01
C LEU A 706 23.36 -1.05 2.31
N SER A 707 23.13 -2.15 3.03
CA SER A 707 22.72 -3.44 2.46
C SER A 707 21.42 -3.40 1.65
N SER A 708 20.54 -2.43 1.92
CA SER A 708 19.27 -2.23 1.20
C SER A 708 19.42 -1.36 -0.06
N LEU A 709 20.60 -0.79 -0.33
CA LEU A 709 20.80 0.20 -1.39
C LEU A 709 20.49 -0.41 -2.76
N SER A 710 19.49 0.18 -3.43
CA SER A 710 19.03 -0.18 -4.76
C SER A 710 19.45 0.87 -5.80
N VAL A 711 19.38 2.15 -5.44
CA VAL A 711 19.63 3.26 -6.37
C VAL A 711 20.74 4.17 -5.83
N LEU A 712 21.86 4.23 -6.56
CA LEU A 712 23.00 5.09 -6.23
C LEU A 712 23.26 6.09 -7.36
N LEU A 713 23.00 7.38 -7.10
CA LEU A 713 23.12 8.43 -8.10
C LEU A 713 24.09 9.52 -7.64
N LEU A 714 25.28 9.55 -8.24
CA LEU A 714 26.38 10.47 -7.95
C LEU A 714 26.78 11.34 -9.15
N LYS A 715 26.00 11.31 -10.24
CA LYS A 715 26.22 12.08 -11.47
C LYS A 715 26.58 13.55 -11.21
N ASP A 716 27.44 14.12 -12.05
CA ASP A 716 27.77 15.55 -12.07
C ASP A 716 28.26 16.04 -10.69
N ASN A 717 29.45 15.55 -10.33
CA ASN A 717 30.15 15.86 -9.08
C ASN A 717 31.69 15.88 -9.34
N HIS A 718 32.48 15.96 -8.26
CA HIS A 718 33.94 15.93 -8.32
C HIS A 718 34.53 14.70 -7.60
N PHE A 719 33.83 13.57 -7.62
CA PHE A 719 34.37 12.32 -7.08
C PHE A 719 35.55 11.83 -7.91
N HIS A 720 36.58 11.31 -7.24
CA HIS A 720 37.81 10.82 -7.87
C HIS A 720 38.28 9.52 -7.22
N GLY A 721 39.40 8.96 -7.71
CA GLY A 721 39.88 7.66 -7.28
C GLY A 721 39.25 6.52 -8.08
N LYS A 722 39.27 5.30 -7.55
CA LYS A 722 38.70 4.12 -8.21
C LYS A 722 37.24 3.93 -7.83
N VAL A 723 36.46 3.32 -8.73
CA VAL A 723 35.15 2.73 -8.36
C VAL A 723 35.42 1.60 -7.36
N PRO A 724 34.91 1.65 -6.12
CA PRO A 724 35.28 0.69 -5.09
C PRO A 724 34.66 -0.68 -5.34
N ILE A 725 35.42 -1.74 -5.05
CA ILE A 725 34.95 -3.14 -5.13
C ILE A 725 33.85 -3.43 -4.10
N GLU A 726 33.77 -2.61 -3.05
CA GLU A 726 32.75 -2.69 -2.01
C GLU A 726 31.32 -2.51 -2.55
N LEU A 727 31.11 -1.81 -3.68
CA LEU A 727 29.79 -1.73 -4.33
C LEU A 727 29.27 -3.11 -4.75
N CYS A 728 30.15 -4.06 -5.06
CA CYS A 728 29.77 -5.41 -5.46
C CYS A 728 29.19 -6.25 -4.31
N LYS A 729 29.24 -5.76 -3.07
CA LYS A 729 28.58 -6.40 -1.91
C LYS A 729 27.13 -5.96 -1.74
N LEU A 730 26.68 -4.96 -2.50
CA LEU A 730 25.33 -4.43 -2.44
C LEU A 730 24.45 -5.19 -3.41
N HIS A 731 23.91 -6.31 -2.95
CA HIS A 731 23.17 -7.25 -3.80
C HIS A 731 21.84 -6.70 -4.33
N SER A 732 21.30 -5.65 -3.71
CA SER A 732 20.03 -5.01 -4.11
C SER A 732 20.19 -3.93 -5.18
N LEU A 733 21.42 -3.56 -5.57
CA LEU A 733 21.66 -2.48 -6.54
C LEU A 733 21.01 -2.79 -7.90
N SER A 734 20.19 -1.85 -8.36
CA SER A 734 19.50 -1.88 -9.65
C SER A 734 19.95 -0.74 -10.57
N ILE A 735 20.18 0.46 -10.01
CA ILE A 735 20.56 1.67 -10.75
C ILE A 735 21.85 2.26 -10.16
N ILE A 736 22.86 2.42 -11.00
CA ILE A 736 24.15 3.03 -10.66
C ILE A 736 24.43 4.15 -11.66
N ASP A 737 24.45 5.40 -11.22
CA ASP A 737 24.86 6.55 -12.04
C ASP A 737 26.06 7.26 -11.40
N LEU A 738 27.25 7.00 -11.92
CA LEU A 738 28.50 7.63 -11.52
C LEU A 738 29.03 8.59 -12.59
N SER A 739 28.19 8.94 -13.57
CA SER A 739 28.62 9.69 -14.75
C SER A 739 29.09 11.12 -14.42
N GLN A 740 29.85 11.74 -15.31
CA GLN A 740 30.31 13.14 -15.16
C GLN A 740 31.04 13.37 -13.83
N ASN A 741 32.08 12.56 -13.59
CA ASN A 741 32.96 12.64 -12.42
C ASN A 741 34.43 12.47 -12.86
N MET A 742 35.34 12.29 -11.91
CA MET A 742 36.77 12.07 -12.16
C MET A 742 37.24 10.66 -11.74
N PHE A 743 36.36 9.65 -11.80
CA PHE A 743 36.74 8.27 -11.48
C PHE A 743 37.79 7.75 -12.46
N SER A 744 38.71 6.92 -11.97
CA SER A 744 39.87 6.43 -12.70
C SER A 744 40.18 4.97 -12.35
N GLY A 745 41.10 4.35 -13.09
CA GLY A 745 41.39 2.91 -12.95
C GLY A 745 40.35 2.03 -13.66
N PRO A 746 40.43 0.70 -13.46
CA PRO A 746 39.55 -0.26 -14.15
C PRO A 746 38.15 -0.32 -13.56
N ILE A 747 37.18 -0.66 -14.41
CA ILE A 747 35.83 -1.05 -13.98
C ILE A 747 35.93 -2.37 -13.19
N PRO A 748 35.41 -2.45 -11.95
CA PRO A 748 35.42 -3.69 -11.19
C PRO A 748 34.61 -4.79 -11.90
N SER A 749 35.24 -5.93 -12.20
CA SER A 749 34.56 -7.05 -12.86
C SER A 749 33.40 -7.63 -12.06
N CYS A 750 33.46 -7.53 -10.73
CA CYS A 750 32.41 -8.00 -9.84
C CYS A 750 31.06 -7.27 -10.01
N LEU A 751 31.02 -6.11 -10.67
CA LEU A 751 29.74 -5.46 -11.00
C LEU A 751 28.86 -6.36 -11.89
N GLY A 752 29.47 -7.26 -12.66
CA GLY A 752 28.76 -8.27 -13.43
C GLY A 752 28.04 -9.33 -12.60
N ASN A 753 28.29 -9.43 -11.29
CA ASN A 753 27.70 -10.43 -10.41
C ASN A 753 26.56 -9.88 -9.54
N LEU A 754 26.10 -8.65 -9.80
CA LEU A 754 24.96 -8.08 -9.08
C LEU A 754 23.68 -8.88 -9.40
N SER A 755 22.92 -9.22 -8.36
CA SER A 755 21.63 -9.88 -8.50
C SER A 755 20.57 -8.81 -8.71
N LEU A 756 20.34 -8.42 -9.97
CA LEU A 756 19.31 -7.45 -10.29
C LEU A 756 17.94 -8.02 -9.86
N PRO A 757 17.20 -7.38 -8.94
CA PRO A 757 16.00 -7.96 -8.36
C PRO A 757 14.88 -8.09 -9.40
N LEU A 758 14.41 -9.32 -9.60
CA LEU A 758 13.13 -9.58 -10.25
C LEU A 758 12.04 -9.33 -9.21
N LYS A 759 11.29 -8.23 -9.32
CA LYS A 759 9.93 -8.29 -8.78
C LYS A 759 9.17 -9.27 -9.67
N GLU A 760 8.86 -10.45 -9.14
CA GLU A 760 7.73 -11.22 -9.66
C GLU A 760 6.56 -10.24 -9.75
N LYS A 761 5.74 -10.37 -10.79
CA LYS A 761 4.43 -9.73 -10.78
C LYS A 761 3.73 -10.21 -9.51
N GLU A 762 3.87 -9.46 -8.41
CA GLU A 762 2.74 -9.20 -7.58
C GLU A 762 1.70 -8.72 -8.59
N SER A 763 0.81 -9.63 -8.95
CA SER A 763 -0.45 -9.20 -9.52
C SER A 763 -0.86 -8.04 -8.63
N LEU A 764 -1.31 -6.94 -9.22
CA LEU A 764 -2.04 -5.91 -8.50
C LEU A 764 -3.34 -6.54 -7.92
N ALA A 765 -3.24 -7.53 -7.06
CA ALA A 765 -3.78 -7.44 -5.72
C ALA A 765 -3.09 -6.27 -5.01
N THR A 766 -3.27 -5.05 -5.53
CA THR A 766 -3.69 -3.97 -4.62
C THR A 766 -4.73 -4.65 -3.75
N GLY A 767 -4.48 -4.75 -2.45
CA GLY A 767 -5.35 -5.41 -1.48
C GLY A 767 -6.72 -4.76 -1.48
N TYR A 768 -7.49 -4.99 -2.53
CA TYR A 768 -8.88 -4.70 -2.65
C TYR A 768 -9.54 -5.83 -1.90
N TYR A 769 -9.48 -5.73 -0.58
CA TYR A 769 -10.40 -6.42 0.29
C TYR A 769 -11.78 -6.14 -0.29
N LEU A 770 -12.36 -7.19 -0.85
CA LEU A 770 -13.69 -7.16 -1.40
C LEU A 770 -14.61 -6.66 -0.28
N LEU A 771 -15.38 -5.62 -0.57
CA LEU A 771 -16.33 -5.01 0.36
C LEU A 771 -17.37 -6.07 0.77
N PHE A 772 -17.21 -6.66 1.95
CA PHE A 772 -18.14 -7.66 2.46
C PHE A 772 -18.91 -7.13 3.65
N ILE A 773 -20.21 -6.95 3.48
CA ILE A 773 -21.14 -6.72 4.58
C ILE A 773 -21.66 -8.10 4.99
N GLU A 774 -21.33 -8.56 6.20
CA GLU A 774 -21.84 -9.84 6.73
C GLU A 774 -23.36 -9.78 6.89
N SER A 775 -24.03 -10.91 6.74
CA SER A 775 -25.47 -10.98 6.96
C SER A 775 -25.84 -10.62 8.39
N GLY A 776 -26.97 -9.91 8.56
CA GLY A 776 -27.44 -9.45 9.87
C GLY A 776 -26.80 -8.17 10.41
N GLU A 777 -25.72 -7.66 9.81
CA GLU A 777 -25.10 -6.40 10.25
C GLU A 777 -26.03 -5.19 10.04
N SER A 778 -26.17 -4.37 11.09
CA SER A 778 -26.77 -3.04 11.01
C SER A 778 -25.99 -2.20 10.00
N ALA A 779 -26.68 -1.33 9.25
CA ALA A 779 -26.04 -0.37 8.34
C ALA A 779 -24.90 0.42 9.01
N SER A 780 -24.99 0.69 10.31
CA SER A 780 -23.94 1.36 11.09
C SER A 780 -22.66 0.54 11.26
N ILE A 781 -22.74 -0.80 11.28
CA ILE A 781 -21.58 -1.71 11.41
C ILE A 781 -20.95 -1.91 10.03
N ALA A 782 -21.78 -2.07 8.99
CA ALA A 782 -21.34 -2.02 7.61
C ALA A 782 -20.55 -0.72 7.34
N MET A 783 -21.05 0.42 7.81
CA MET A 783 -20.37 1.71 7.67
C MET A 783 -19.07 1.82 8.45
N ARG A 784 -18.91 1.16 9.61
CA ARG A 784 -17.61 1.09 10.29
C ARG A 784 -16.58 0.28 9.49
N LYS A 785 -17.02 -0.78 8.79
CA LYS A 785 -16.17 -1.52 7.83
C LYS A 785 -15.80 -0.63 6.64
N PHE A 786 -16.77 0.06 6.02
CA PHE A 786 -16.49 1.05 4.97
C PHE A 786 -15.60 2.22 5.43
N GLU A 787 -15.76 2.72 6.66
CA GLU A 787 -14.90 3.78 7.23
C GLU A 787 -13.45 3.30 7.38
N ARG A 788 -13.25 2.05 7.82
CA ARG A 788 -11.93 1.39 7.89
C ARG A 788 -11.35 1.17 6.50
N ASP A 789 -12.18 0.87 5.50
CA ASP A 789 -11.80 0.64 4.10
C ASP A 789 -11.55 1.93 3.29
N ILE A 790 -12.13 3.07 3.68
CA ILE A 790 -11.79 4.36 3.05
C ILE A 790 -10.32 4.73 3.34
N ASN A 791 -9.73 4.27 4.46
CA ASN A 791 -8.29 4.38 4.68
C ASN A 791 -7.45 3.49 3.73
N LEU A 792 -8.05 2.54 3.00
CA LEU A 792 -7.39 1.79 1.92
C LEU A 792 -7.53 2.47 0.54
N TYR A 793 -8.52 3.36 0.35
CA TYR A 793 -8.70 4.11 -0.90
C TYR A 793 -7.68 5.25 -1.08
N TYR A 794 -7.12 5.72 0.03
CA TYR A 794 -6.17 6.81 0.09
C TYR A 794 -4.85 6.29 0.64
N PRO A 795 -3.72 6.61 0.01
CA PRO A 795 -2.44 6.12 0.49
C PRO A 795 -2.12 6.72 1.86
N THR A 796 -1.39 5.96 2.67
CA THR A 796 -0.90 6.39 3.98
C THR A 796 0.09 7.55 3.87
N SER A 797 0.81 7.65 2.74
CA SER A 797 1.71 8.75 2.40
C SER A 797 1.48 9.18 0.95
N TYR A 798 1.54 10.48 0.68
CA TYR A 798 1.44 11.05 -0.68
C TYR A 798 2.79 11.47 -1.26
N LEU A 799 3.88 11.32 -0.50
CA LEU A 799 5.24 11.42 -1.02
C LEU A 799 5.62 10.13 -1.75
N GLU A 800 5.64 10.21 -3.08
CA GLU A 800 6.12 9.13 -3.96
C GLU A 800 7.63 9.25 -4.19
N GLU A 801 8.33 8.12 -4.21
CA GLU A 801 9.71 8.07 -4.68
C GLU A 801 9.77 8.36 -6.19
N VAL A 802 10.62 9.32 -6.56
CA VAL A 802 10.86 9.69 -7.97
C VAL A 802 12.36 9.69 -8.23
N ILE A 803 12.77 8.93 -9.25
CA ILE A 803 14.16 8.82 -9.70
C ILE A 803 14.26 9.32 -11.13
N GLU A 804 15.28 10.12 -11.41
CA GLU A 804 15.59 10.49 -12.78
C GLU A 804 16.89 9.80 -13.23
N PHE A 805 16.85 9.16 -14.41
CA PHE A 805 17.99 8.39 -14.91
C PHE A 805 18.15 8.58 -16.43
N THR A 806 19.40 8.62 -16.89
CA THR A 806 19.73 8.83 -18.30
C THR A 806 19.78 7.50 -19.03
N THR A 807 18.97 7.31 -20.05
CA THR A 807 18.98 6.12 -20.92
C THR A 807 18.41 6.49 -22.29
N LYS A 808 18.71 5.73 -23.34
CA LYS A 808 18.16 5.96 -24.69
C LYS A 808 18.36 7.40 -25.20
N SER A 809 19.47 8.04 -24.83
CA SER A 809 19.76 9.45 -25.11
C SER A 809 18.79 10.48 -24.49
N GLY A 810 17.93 10.06 -23.56
CA GLY A 810 16.98 10.91 -22.84
C GLY A 810 17.18 10.86 -21.32
N PHE A 811 16.71 11.90 -20.62
CA PHE A 811 16.68 11.97 -19.16
C PHE A 811 15.24 11.77 -18.71
N TYR A 812 14.96 10.62 -18.11
CA TYR A 812 13.60 10.16 -17.82
C TYR A 812 13.35 10.07 -16.32
N SER A 813 12.11 10.36 -15.90
CA SER A 813 11.64 10.22 -14.53
C SER A 813 10.86 8.91 -14.36
N TYR A 814 11.23 8.14 -13.34
CA TYR A 814 10.69 6.83 -12.98
C TYR A 814 10.10 6.92 -11.57
N LYS A 815 8.89 6.38 -11.40
CA LYS A 815 8.19 6.37 -10.11
C LYS A 815 7.22 5.18 -10.02
N GLY A 816 6.83 4.84 -8.78
CA GLY A 816 5.92 3.72 -8.51
C GLY A 816 6.44 2.39 -9.09
N ASP A 817 5.54 1.56 -9.62
CA ASP A 817 5.90 0.22 -10.12
C ASP A 817 6.95 0.26 -11.23
N ILE A 818 6.92 1.28 -12.10
CA ILE A 818 7.87 1.40 -13.23
C ILE A 818 9.30 1.52 -12.72
N LEU A 819 9.54 2.23 -11.61
CA LEU A 819 10.86 2.34 -11.00
C LEU A 819 11.43 0.96 -10.64
N SER A 820 10.59 0.05 -10.16
CA SER A 820 11.02 -1.30 -9.77
C SER A 820 11.41 -2.21 -10.94
N TYR A 821 11.05 -1.84 -12.19
CA TYR A 821 11.47 -2.55 -13.39
C TYR A 821 12.73 -1.97 -14.04
N MET A 822 13.16 -0.78 -13.61
CA MET A 822 14.29 -0.09 -14.23
C MET A 822 15.62 -0.56 -13.63
N THR A 823 16.57 -0.90 -14.50
CA THR A 823 17.93 -1.30 -14.14
C THR A 823 18.92 -0.66 -15.11
N GLY A 824 20.01 -0.11 -14.58
CA GLY A 824 20.98 0.57 -15.44
C GLY A 824 22.28 0.97 -14.78
N ILE A 825 23.35 1.01 -15.57
CA ILE A 825 24.68 1.44 -15.15
C ILE A 825 25.16 2.54 -16.10
N ASP A 826 25.36 3.73 -15.56
CA ASP A 826 25.99 4.86 -16.27
C ASP A 826 27.31 5.24 -15.58
N LEU A 827 28.42 5.00 -16.28
CA LEU A 827 29.78 5.35 -15.87
C LEU A 827 30.41 6.37 -16.83
N SER A 828 29.60 7.02 -17.68
CA SER A 828 30.09 7.87 -18.76
C SER A 828 30.74 9.16 -18.29
N CYS A 829 31.53 9.80 -19.15
CA CYS A 829 32.26 11.04 -18.85
C CYS A 829 33.06 10.95 -17.54
N ASN A 830 33.97 9.98 -17.51
CA ASN A 830 34.93 9.76 -16.42
C ASN A 830 36.34 9.55 -17.02
N ASN A 831 37.30 9.18 -16.17
CA ASN A 831 38.68 8.88 -16.55
C ASN A 831 39.00 7.38 -16.37
N LEU A 832 38.02 6.49 -16.55
CA LEU A 832 38.17 5.05 -16.39
C LEU A 832 39.10 4.48 -17.47
N THR A 833 39.88 3.47 -17.11
CA THR A 833 40.95 2.88 -17.94
C THR A 833 40.86 1.35 -17.91
N GLY A 834 41.68 0.65 -18.71
CA GLY A 834 41.66 -0.81 -18.75
C GLY A 834 40.51 -1.36 -19.60
N HIS A 835 40.25 -2.65 -19.47
CA HIS A 835 39.33 -3.37 -20.35
C HIS A 835 37.90 -3.33 -19.83
N ILE A 836 36.91 -3.44 -20.72
CA ILE A 836 35.52 -3.73 -20.34
C ILE A 836 35.48 -5.16 -19.77
N PRO A 837 35.06 -5.38 -18.52
CA PRO A 837 35.00 -6.72 -17.93
C PRO A 837 33.96 -7.61 -18.65
N PRO A 838 34.33 -8.82 -19.10
CA PRO A 838 33.38 -9.76 -19.70
C PRO A 838 32.24 -10.14 -18.76
N GLU A 839 32.46 -10.10 -17.45
CA GLU A 839 31.46 -10.40 -16.42
C GLU A 839 30.25 -9.48 -16.48
N LEU A 840 30.38 -8.25 -17.01
CA LEU A 840 29.22 -7.36 -17.21
C LEU A 840 28.13 -8.01 -18.08
N GLY A 841 28.50 -8.94 -18.96
CA GLY A 841 27.55 -9.74 -19.75
C GLY A 841 26.65 -10.68 -18.94
N ASN A 842 26.90 -10.87 -17.64
CA ASN A 842 26.03 -11.69 -16.78
C ASN A 842 24.79 -10.93 -16.25
N LEU A 843 24.70 -9.61 -16.46
CA LEU A 843 23.59 -8.78 -16.00
C LEU A 843 22.38 -8.89 -16.92
N SER A 844 21.77 -10.07 -17.06
CA SER A 844 20.72 -10.35 -18.06
C SER A 844 19.53 -9.39 -18.03
N GLU A 845 19.21 -8.84 -16.85
CA GLU A 845 18.08 -7.95 -16.61
C GLU A 845 18.40 -6.46 -16.78
N ILE A 846 19.59 -6.08 -17.25
CA ILE A 846 19.97 -4.67 -17.40
C ILE A 846 19.29 -4.03 -18.63
N HIS A 847 18.68 -2.85 -18.46
CA HIS A 847 18.06 -2.10 -19.56
C HIS A 847 18.98 -1.04 -20.18
N SER A 848 19.91 -0.47 -19.40
CA SER A 848 20.81 0.58 -19.87
C SER A 848 22.25 0.37 -19.40
N LEU A 849 23.20 0.42 -20.34
CA LEU A 849 24.64 0.41 -20.05
C LEU A 849 25.35 1.52 -20.83
N ASN A 850 25.89 2.50 -20.12
CA ASN A 850 26.61 3.63 -20.70
C ASN A 850 28.03 3.72 -20.13
N LEU A 851 29.03 3.47 -20.96
CA LEU A 851 30.46 3.54 -20.64
C LEU A 851 31.18 4.60 -21.48
N SER A 852 30.43 5.47 -22.16
CA SER A 852 30.99 6.42 -23.12
C SER A 852 31.89 7.47 -22.49
N HIS A 853 32.72 8.14 -23.30
CA HIS A 853 33.60 9.23 -22.83
C HIS A 853 34.49 8.81 -21.65
N ASN A 854 35.26 7.75 -21.85
CA ASN A 854 36.27 7.25 -20.91
C ASN A 854 37.58 6.96 -21.65
N LYS A 855 38.54 6.29 -21.01
CA LYS A 855 39.82 5.86 -21.59
C LYS A 855 39.94 4.33 -21.62
N LEU A 856 38.81 3.64 -21.83
CA LEU A 856 38.75 2.18 -21.86
C LEU A 856 39.48 1.65 -23.10
N THR A 857 40.19 0.54 -22.95
CA THR A 857 41.02 -0.10 -23.97
C THR A 857 40.62 -1.57 -24.16
N GLY A 858 41.27 -2.27 -25.10
CA GLY A 858 41.00 -3.68 -25.36
C GLY A 858 39.82 -3.89 -26.31
N VAL A 859 39.23 -5.09 -26.28
CA VAL A 859 38.13 -5.49 -27.16
C VAL A 859 36.76 -5.35 -26.50
N ILE A 860 35.71 -5.19 -27.30
CA ILE A 860 34.32 -5.30 -26.83
C ILE A 860 34.06 -6.78 -26.51
N PRO A 861 33.72 -7.17 -25.25
CA PRO A 861 33.47 -8.56 -24.91
C PRO A 861 32.24 -9.11 -25.60
N SER A 862 32.36 -10.29 -26.22
CA SER A 862 31.22 -10.98 -26.84
C SER A 862 30.16 -11.41 -25.82
N SER A 863 30.52 -11.53 -24.54
CA SER A 863 29.58 -11.83 -23.45
C SER A 863 28.47 -10.80 -23.29
N LEU A 864 28.64 -9.56 -23.78
CA LEU A 864 27.59 -8.55 -23.79
C LEU A 864 26.37 -8.96 -24.65
N SER A 865 26.48 -9.96 -25.53
CA SER A 865 25.34 -10.50 -26.27
C SER A 865 24.30 -11.22 -25.40
N LYS A 866 24.65 -11.55 -24.14
CA LYS A 866 23.76 -12.18 -23.16
C LYS A 866 22.80 -11.21 -22.46
N LEU A 867 22.96 -9.90 -22.69
CA LEU A 867 22.15 -8.86 -22.05
C LEU A 867 20.78 -8.74 -22.74
N HIS A 868 19.95 -9.78 -22.66
CA HIS A 868 18.77 -9.89 -23.50
C HIS A 868 17.71 -8.79 -23.29
N GLN A 869 17.68 -8.12 -22.13
CA GLN A 869 16.75 -7.00 -21.85
C GLN A 869 17.32 -5.61 -22.18
N ILE A 870 18.56 -5.53 -22.68
CA ILE A 870 19.20 -4.22 -22.91
C ILE A 870 18.52 -3.42 -24.01
N GLU A 871 18.25 -2.16 -23.71
CA GLU A 871 17.61 -1.21 -24.62
C GLU A 871 18.58 -0.10 -25.05
N SER A 872 19.59 0.21 -24.24
CA SER A 872 20.56 1.26 -24.52
C SER A 872 21.98 0.79 -24.19
N LEU A 873 22.87 0.77 -25.20
CA LEU A 873 24.29 0.43 -25.07
C LEU A 873 25.17 1.49 -25.72
N ASP A 874 25.88 2.28 -24.91
CA ASP A 874 26.79 3.32 -25.40
C ASP A 874 28.23 3.08 -24.90
N LEU A 875 29.12 2.81 -25.86
CA LEU A 875 30.55 2.57 -25.66
C LEU A 875 31.41 3.61 -26.40
N SER A 876 30.80 4.69 -26.88
CA SER A 876 31.45 5.69 -27.71
C SER A 876 32.52 6.50 -26.97
N TYR A 877 33.40 7.18 -27.72
CA TYR A 877 34.47 8.03 -27.16
C TYR A 877 35.34 7.30 -26.12
N ASN A 878 35.98 6.22 -26.58
CA ASN A 878 36.94 5.43 -25.81
C ASN A 878 38.15 5.06 -26.68
N ASN A 879 39.04 4.21 -26.17
CA ASN A 879 40.20 3.68 -26.89
C ASN A 879 40.04 2.17 -27.19
N LEU A 880 38.81 1.69 -27.42
CA LEU A 880 38.51 0.29 -27.72
C LEU A 880 39.05 -0.09 -29.10
N SER A 881 39.37 -1.37 -29.29
CA SER A 881 40.04 -1.92 -30.46
C SER A 881 39.53 -3.32 -30.80
N GLY A 882 39.97 -3.91 -31.91
CA GLY A 882 39.48 -5.21 -32.38
C GLY A 882 38.16 -5.11 -33.14
N GLU A 883 37.46 -6.23 -33.30
CA GLU A 883 36.19 -6.31 -34.03
C GLU A 883 34.98 -6.05 -33.12
N ILE A 884 33.87 -5.59 -33.70
CA ILE A 884 32.57 -5.56 -33.01
C ILE A 884 32.00 -6.99 -33.03
N PRO A 885 31.74 -7.63 -31.86
CA PRO A 885 31.25 -9.00 -31.84
C PRO A 885 29.92 -9.16 -32.57
N ASN A 886 29.88 -10.01 -33.60
CA ASN A 886 28.66 -10.23 -34.39
C ASN A 886 27.53 -10.88 -33.58
N GLN A 887 27.85 -11.49 -32.42
CA GLN A 887 26.86 -12.02 -31.47
C GLN A 887 25.93 -10.93 -30.91
N LEU A 888 26.33 -9.65 -30.91
CA LEU A 888 25.48 -8.56 -30.42
C LEU A 888 24.18 -8.41 -31.22
N VAL A 889 24.12 -8.94 -32.45
CA VAL A 889 22.90 -8.96 -33.28
C VAL A 889 21.73 -9.69 -32.60
N GLU A 890 22.00 -10.55 -31.62
CA GLU A 890 20.97 -11.26 -30.83
C GLU A 890 20.22 -10.37 -29.82
N LEU A 891 20.65 -9.12 -29.62
CA LEU A 891 20.04 -8.15 -28.71
C LEU A 891 18.78 -7.52 -29.34
N ASN A 892 17.64 -8.19 -29.19
CA ASN A 892 16.39 -7.82 -29.88
C ASN A 892 15.65 -6.60 -29.30
N PHE A 893 15.99 -6.15 -28.09
CA PHE A 893 15.38 -4.99 -27.43
C PHE A 893 16.21 -3.71 -27.56
N LEU A 894 17.42 -3.80 -28.12
CA LEU A 894 18.36 -2.68 -28.22
C LEU A 894 17.82 -1.58 -29.14
N GLU A 895 17.55 -0.41 -28.59
CA GLU A 895 17.00 0.76 -29.28
C GLU A 895 18.08 1.80 -29.59
N VAL A 896 19.05 1.97 -28.68
CA VAL A 896 20.16 2.90 -28.84
C VAL A 896 21.48 2.16 -28.73
N PHE A 897 22.30 2.28 -29.79
CA PHE A 897 23.64 1.70 -29.85
C PHE A 897 24.65 2.72 -30.39
N SER A 898 25.79 2.84 -29.72
CA SER A 898 26.90 3.64 -30.20
C SER A 898 28.25 3.07 -29.80
N VAL A 899 29.16 2.96 -30.77
CA VAL A 899 30.57 2.62 -30.62
C VAL A 899 31.47 3.68 -31.29
N ALA A 900 30.91 4.86 -31.56
CA ALA A 900 31.58 5.93 -32.26
C ALA A 900 32.87 6.38 -31.55
N PHE A 901 33.82 6.94 -32.29
CA PHE A 901 35.08 7.49 -31.79
C PHE A 901 35.86 6.50 -30.91
N ASN A 902 36.19 5.36 -31.49
CA ASN A 902 37.07 4.33 -30.94
C ASN A 902 38.15 3.96 -31.98
N ASN A 903 38.94 2.91 -31.72
CA ASN A 903 39.93 2.35 -32.63
C ASN A 903 39.52 0.95 -33.14
N LEU A 904 38.22 0.74 -33.37
CA LEU A 904 37.65 -0.54 -33.82
C LEU A 904 37.98 -0.81 -35.30
N SER A 905 38.01 -2.08 -35.66
CA SER A 905 38.42 -2.60 -36.97
C SER A 905 37.53 -3.73 -37.46
N GLY A 906 37.60 -4.07 -38.75
CA GLY A 906 36.83 -5.17 -39.33
C GLY A 906 35.45 -4.75 -39.81
N SER A 907 34.63 -5.75 -40.16
CA SER A 907 33.26 -5.50 -40.63
C SER A 907 32.32 -5.15 -39.49
N ILE A 908 31.45 -4.16 -39.70
CA ILE A 908 30.30 -3.93 -38.79
C ILE A 908 29.37 -5.16 -38.78
N PRO A 909 28.62 -5.40 -37.67
CA PRO A 909 27.67 -6.49 -37.60
C PRO A 909 26.62 -6.44 -38.72
N GLU A 910 26.08 -7.60 -39.09
CA GLU A 910 25.07 -7.67 -40.14
C GLU A 910 23.82 -6.86 -39.74
N PRO A 911 23.21 -6.09 -40.67
CA PRO A 911 22.01 -5.29 -40.41
C PRO A 911 20.77 -6.19 -40.29
N LYS A 912 20.68 -6.93 -39.18
CA LYS A 912 19.60 -7.83 -38.81
C LYS A 912 18.98 -7.39 -37.48
N ALA A 913 17.70 -7.67 -37.29
CA ALA A 913 16.94 -7.26 -36.11
C ALA A 913 17.17 -5.77 -35.79
N GLN A 914 17.52 -5.43 -34.55
CA GLN A 914 17.75 -4.05 -34.15
C GLN A 914 18.99 -3.42 -34.80
N PHE A 915 20.03 -4.19 -35.14
CA PHE A 915 21.22 -3.66 -35.80
C PHE A 915 20.96 -3.09 -37.20
N GLY A 916 19.81 -3.41 -37.80
CA GLY A 916 19.35 -2.77 -39.04
C GLY A 916 18.81 -1.35 -38.87
N THR A 917 18.57 -0.88 -37.64
CA THR A 917 18.04 0.47 -37.38
C THR A 917 19.15 1.51 -37.15
N PHE A 918 20.37 1.08 -36.82
CA PHE A 918 21.49 1.97 -36.52
C PHE A 918 22.11 2.56 -37.78
N ILE A 919 22.50 3.84 -37.69
CA ILE A 919 23.02 4.65 -38.80
C ILE A 919 24.53 4.88 -38.68
N GLU A 920 25.11 5.54 -39.68
CA GLU A 920 26.55 5.86 -39.73
C GLU A 920 27.10 6.50 -38.43
N ASN A 921 26.31 7.36 -37.79
CA ASN A 921 26.68 8.04 -36.55
C ASN A 921 27.03 7.08 -35.40
N SER A 922 26.40 5.90 -35.33
CA SER A 922 26.70 4.89 -34.31
C SER A 922 28.11 4.31 -34.42
N TYR A 923 28.76 4.45 -35.59
CA TYR A 923 30.05 3.84 -35.91
C TYR A 923 31.14 4.86 -36.26
N GLN A 924 30.77 6.13 -36.44
CA GLN A 924 31.65 7.22 -36.89
C GLN A 924 32.93 7.32 -36.05
N GLY A 925 34.03 7.76 -36.65
CA GLY A 925 35.28 8.00 -35.92
C GLY A 925 36.13 6.75 -35.67
N ASN A 926 35.73 5.58 -36.19
CA ASN A 926 36.52 4.36 -36.25
C ASN A 926 37.13 4.19 -37.66
N PRO A 927 38.42 4.49 -37.89
CA PRO A 927 38.97 4.54 -39.24
C PRO A 927 39.02 3.18 -39.93
N PHE A 928 39.20 2.09 -39.16
CA PHE A 928 39.41 0.73 -39.66
C PHE A 928 38.14 -0.11 -39.77
N LEU A 929 36.96 0.45 -39.45
CA LEU A 929 35.68 -0.22 -39.69
C LEU A 929 35.26 -0.13 -41.16
N CYS A 930 34.64 -1.19 -41.65
CA CYS A 930 34.08 -1.30 -43.00
C CYS A 930 32.68 -1.94 -42.96
N GLY A 931 31.90 -1.74 -44.02
CA GLY A 931 30.54 -2.27 -44.11
C GLY A 931 29.63 -1.41 -44.98
N VAL A 932 28.46 -1.95 -45.32
CA VAL A 932 27.49 -1.31 -46.22
C VAL A 932 27.00 0.02 -45.67
N ILE A 933 26.70 0.09 -44.36
CA ILE A 933 26.22 1.32 -43.68
C ILE A 933 27.29 2.42 -43.70
N LEU A 934 28.57 2.06 -43.67
CA LEU A 934 29.70 2.99 -43.67
C LEU A 934 30.19 3.36 -45.08
N HIS A 935 29.56 2.81 -46.12
CA HIS A 935 30.00 2.96 -47.52
C HIS A 935 31.48 2.59 -47.75
N LYS A 936 32.03 1.64 -46.97
CA LYS A 936 33.43 1.17 -47.03
C LYS A 936 33.50 -0.33 -47.33
N SER A 937 34.28 -0.74 -48.34
CA SER A 937 34.43 -2.15 -48.72
C SER A 937 35.35 -2.92 -47.77
N CYS A 938 34.90 -4.07 -47.27
CA CYS A 938 35.69 -4.98 -46.44
C CYS A 938 36.56 -5.94 -47.29
N SER A 939 37.59 -5.42 -47.95
CA SER A 939 38.54 -6.25 -48.71
C SER A 939 39.74 -6.62 -47.82
N LYS A 940 40.06 -7.91 -47.71
CA LYS A 940 41.23 -8.42 -46.95
C LYS A 940 42.54 -8.18 -47.73
N THR A 941 43.01 -6.95 -47.78
CA THR A 941 44.42 -6.60 -48.04
C THR A 941 44.59 -5.12 -47.71
N ASP A 942 45.18 -4.80 -46.56
CA ASP A 942 46.48 -4.13 -46.52
C ASP A 942 46.86 -3.76 -45.08
N SER A 943 48.03 -4.24 -44.66
CA SER A 943 48.79 -3.68 -43.54
C SER A 943 49.41 -2.34 -43.98
N PRO A 944 49.75 -1.43 -43.05
CA PRO A 944 49.79 0.00 -43.32
C PRO A 944 50.97 0.39 -44.19
N SER A 945 50.70 0.91 -45.38
CA SER A 945 51.67 1.67 -46.16
C SER A 945 51.35 3.16 -46.11
N THR A 946 52.25 3.88 -45.45
CA THR A 946 52.82 5.17 -45.84
C THR A 946 51.87 6.29 -46.28
N ILE A 947 51.87 7.33 -45.44
CA ILE A 947 51.52 8.73 -45.71
C ILE A 947 51.46 9.07 -47.21
N SER A 948 50.26 9.40 -47.69
CA SER A 948 50.07 10.23 -48.87
C SER A 948 49.19 11.42 -48.52
N THR A 949 49.84 12.57 -48.41
CA THR A 949 49.29 13.92 -48.40
C THR A 949 48.31 14.14 -49.57
N VAL A 950 47.04 14.49 -49.31
CA VAL A 950 46.25 15.39 -50.18
C VAL A 950 45.17 16.15 -49.37
N SER A 951 45.15 17.47 -49.61
CA SER A 951 44.10 18.50 -49.49
C SER A 951 43.44 18.79 -48.13
N GLU A 952 43.84 19.94 -47.57
CA GLU A 952 43.01 20.77 -46.70
C GLU A 952 41.74 21.22 -47.45
N ASP A 953 40.57 20.84 -46.94
CA ASP A 953 39.34 21.60 -47.16
C ASP A 953 39.15 22.53 -45.95
N LYS A 954 39.62 23.78 -46.10
CA LYS A 954 39.40 24.86 -45.14
C LYS A 954 38.03 25.49 -45.44
N GLY A 955 37.01 25.02 -44.74
CA GLY A 955 35.63 25.42 -44.98
C GLY A 955 34.79 25.79 -43.76
N GLU A 956 35.31 25.80 -42.52
CA GLU A 956 34.49 26.18 -41.35
C GLU A 956 35.19 27.08 -40.31
N ASP A 957 36.52 27.13 -40.26
CA ASP A 957 37.26 27.94 -39.27
C ASP A 957 37.22 29.45 -39.52
N VAL A 958 37.00 29.90 -40.76
CA VAL A 958 37.07 31.33 -41.11
C VAL A 958 35.91 32.12 -40.52
N VAL A 959 34.73 31.53 -40.35
CA VAL A 959 33.54 32.22 -39.82
C VAL A 959 33.67 32.46 -38.31
N LEU A 960 34.15 31.46 -37.56
CA LEU A 960 34.35 31.54 -36.10
C LEU A 960 35.46 32.53 -35.74
N LEU A 961 36.58 32.51 -36.47
CA LEU A 961 37.66 33.50 -36.32
C LEU A 961 37.18 34.93 -36.65
N THR A 962 36.35 35.10 -37.66
CA THR A 962 35.79 36.41 -38.03
C THR A 962 34.86 36.96 -36.94
N ILE A 963 34.00 36.12 -36.34
CA ILE A 963 33.13 36.51 -35.22
C ILE A 963 33.97 36.90 -34.00
N PHE A 964 35.02 36.14 -33.68
CA PHE A 964 35.90 36.44 -32.55
C PHE A 964 36.63 37.79 -32.71
N VAL A 965 37.13 38.08 -33.91
CA VAL A 965 37.79 39.35 -34.23
C VAL A 965 36.80 40.52 -34.18
N VAL A 966 35.57 40.36 -34.67
CA VAL A 966 34.51 41.40 -34.62
C VAL A 966 34.09 41.71 -33.17
N LEU A 967 33.95 40.68 -32.33
CA LEU A 967 33.61 40.83 -30.91
C LEU A 967 34.77 41.39 -30.06
N TYR A 968 36.02 41.19 -30.49
CA TYR A 968 37.20 41.76 -29.84
C TYR A 968 37.39 43.25 -30.16
N ILE A 969 37.17 43.65 -31.42
CA ILE A 969 37.42 45.02 -31.90
C ILE A 969 36.29 45.99 -31.53
N ASN A 970 35.02 45.54 -31.50
CA ASN A 970 33.88 46.43 -31.31
C ASN A 970 33.11 46.17 -29.98
N PRO A 971 33.27 47.03 -28.96
CA PRO A 971 32.62 46.87 -27.66
C PRO A 971 31.09 46.88 -27.71
N HIS A 972 30.49 47.53 -28.71
CA HIS A 972 29.05 47.62 -28.88
C HIS A 972 28.46 46.26 -29.33
N TRP A 973 29.09 45.63 -30.33
CA TRP A 973 28.69 44.29 -30.80
C TRP A 973 28.95 43.21 -29.75
N ARG A 974 30.00 43.35 -28.95
CA ARG A 974 30.24 42.49 -27.78
C ARG A 974 29.10 42.55 -26.76
N ARG A 975 28.64 43.75 -26.39
CA ARG A 975 27.52 43.91 -25.44
C ARG A 975 26.19 43.45 -26.03
N ALA A 976 25.93 43.70 -27.32
CA ALA A 976 24.74 43.22 -28.01
C ALA A 976 24.71 41.69 -28.10
N TRP A 977 25.86 41.05 -28.38
CA TRP A 977 26.01 39.60 -28.40
C TRP A 977 25.78 38.98 -27.02
N PHE A 978 26.39 39.49 -25.96
CA PHE A 978 26.14 39.00 -24.60
C PHE A 978 24.72 39.28 -24.11
N SER A 979 24.07 40.37 -24.56
CA SER A 979 22.66 40.64 -24.26
C SER A 979 21.72 39.69 -25.02
N LEU A 980 22.05 39.34 -26.27
CA LEU A 980 21.31 38.36 -27.07
C LEU A 980 21.45 36.96 -26.49
N VAL A 981 22.67 36.56 -26.09
CA VAL A 981 22.95 35.30 -25.38
C VAL A 981 22.22 35.28 -24.04
N GLY A 982 22.25 36.37 -23.27
CA GLY A 982 21.51 36.49 -22.01
C GLY A 982 19.99 36.38 -22.19
N LYS A 983 19.43 37.01 -23.23
CA LYS A 983 18.02 36.87 -23.62
C LYS A 983 17.70 35.47 -24.12
N CYS A 984 18.59 34.80 -24.85
CA CYS A 984 18.38 33.41 -25.29
C CYS A 984 18.43 32.45 -24.10
N ILE A 985 19.33 32.62 -23.13
CA ILE A 985 19.43 31.80 -21.92
C ILE A 985 18.19 31.95 -21.04
N THR A 986 17.68 33.17 -20.85
CA THR A 986 16.46 33.42 -20.07
C THR A 986 15.19 32.95 -20.78
N THR A 987 15.14 33.03 -22.11
CA THR A 987 13.99 32.51 -22.91
C THR A 987 14.02 30.98 -23.05
N CYS A 988 15.21 30.36 -23.08
CA CYS A 988 15.37 28.89 -23.21
C CYS A 988 15.10 28.11 -21.90
N ARG A 989 15.00 28.78 -20.74
CA ARG A 989 14.64 28.14 -19.46
C ARG A 989 13.15 27.79 -19.31
N TYR A 990 12.28 28.23 -20.22
CA TYR A 990 10.82 28.10 -20.07
C TYR A 990 10.08 27.51 -21.29
N SER A 991 10.74 26.74 -22.16
CA SER A 991 10.08 26.11 -23.33
C SER A 991 10.62 24.72 -23.64
N ASN A 992 9.72 23.80 -24.02
CA ASN A 992 10.02 22.43 -24.47
C ASN A 992 10.97 22.35 -25.69
N VAL A 993 11.25 23.47 -26.36
CA VAL A 993 12.27 23.55 -27.43
C VAL A 993 13.69 23.69 -26.86
N GLY A 994 13.84 24.09 -25.58
CA GLY A 994 15.13 24.16 -24.88
C GLY A 994 15.82 22.81 -24.73
N ASN A 995 15.06 21.71 -24.67
CA ASN A 995 15.62 20.35 -24.65
C ASN A 995 16.34 20.00 -25.95
N PHE A 996 15.97 20.61 -27.08
CA PHE A 996 16.59 20.34 -28.37
C PHE A 996 17.90 21.14 -28.59
N LEU A 997 18.04 22.32 -27.98
CA LEU A 997 19.27 23.13 -28.07
C LEU A 997 20.28 22.83 -26.96
N THR A 998 19.83 22.42 -25.78
CA THR A 998 20.71 21.87 -24.73
C THR A 998 21.38 20.59 -25.25
N TYR A 999 20.68 19.84 -26.10
CA TYR A 999 21.13 18.63 -26.79
C TYR A 999 22.21 18.85 -27.89
N HIS A 1000 22.43 20.08 -28.38
CA HIS A 1000 23.48 20.36 -29.39
C HIS A 1000 24.64 21.22 -28.89
N ILE A 1001 24.48 21.95 -27.78
CA ILE A 1001 25.54 22.82 -27.24
C ILE A 1001 26.42 22.10 -26.20
N PHE A 1002 25.96 21.02 -25.56
CA PHE A 1002 26.74 20.26 -24.55
C PHE A 1002 27.64 19.15 -25.12
N LYS A 1003 28.14 19.30 -26.35
CA LYS A 1003 29.06 18.32 -26.97
C LYS A 1003 30.51 18.38 -26.47
N GLN A 1004 30.76 18.89 -25.27
CA GLN A 1004 32.07 18.81 -24.61
C GLN A 1004 31.87 18.52 -23.13
N CYS A 1005 31.97 17.25 -22.75
CA CYS A 1005 32.52 16.90 -21.43
C CYS A 1005 33.93 17.53 -21.41
N VAL A 1006 34.12 18.56 -20.57
CA VAL A 1006 35.39 19.28 -20.40
C VAL A 1006 36.29 18.50 -19.46
#